data_AF-A0A2V2DQN8-F1
#
_entry.id   AF-A0A2V2DQN8-F1
#
_cell.length_a   1.000
_cell.length_b   1.000
_cell.length_c   1.000
_cell.angle_alpha   90.00
_cell.angle_beta   90.00
_cell.angle_gamma   90.00
#
_symmetry.space_group_name_H-M   'P 1'
#
loop_
_entity.id
_entity.type
_entity.pdbx_description
1 polymer ?
#
loop_
_entity_poly.entity_id
_entity_poly.type
_entity_poly.pdbx_seq_one_letter_code
_entity_poly.pdbx_strand_id
1 'polypeptide(L)'
;MKKFLIVTLILVLLAAGGLYGAYFQGIYIDWQPDAEVRADFCAEKEAFWRPDGQGGRECIVLRGVDISSAVPGYSAGEFAAEEEDYLRWFEAVGEMGANTVRAGTVMDDDFYNALYAYNTGHEEPLYLMQGILVSDEVNGGRNDAYSDEFLGGLLKDGRDAVDIIHGRKIRPVNEMRGSGYYLKDISKWVIGFIVGQEWDSGMIAYTDHNTAHTPSYQGEYFSTTAEAGAFEAMLARVMDTMVSYESAKYKRRRPIAFANDPANDPLEYEPSYAAQLSKYNSIDAEHIVPSDKAAAGYFAAYRLYDFCEGFTQYLSESQKRAIGGMAIDTSAAYGGYLDLMAQYHSMPVVAAGYGFSSARGTTDGTPKTETEQGEALVRIYREVSDAGWAGAIISTWQDVWGRDTWNTSFLTVNTQKQMWHDLQSEGENYGLMAFDPGASERACVVDGSSGEWDEDDIVAQTQTMTLSAKYDGEGVYLLVKGERPKELLYIPLDITEESGSRISKTPALRFSRAADFLLCVDKEGGRLLVQERYDSLRENFLFEITGEDPFADYPARDSSAFVPVGMALKNGTLVDESVTRTPEEIQKLRALAVFETGRLSAGSGSKSSAQPDICFGEDAVEIRLPWLLLNVVDPSHMLVCSDYYENYGVETHGVSEIWMGLGDGTDEIKMENLAVTGWLSPKTHERLKESYGIVRAAWKGENADASQR
;
A
#
# COMPACT_ATOMS: atom_id res chain seq x y z
N MET A 1 5.22 11.47 63.64
CA MET A 1 4.20 11.43 62.57
C MET A 1 4.49 12.40 61.43
N LYS A 2 4.50 13.74 61.62
CA LYS A 2 4.80 14.71 60.53
C LYS A 2 6.14 14.50 59.82
N LYS A 3 7.24 14.31 60.57
CA LYS A 3 8.58 14.04 59.99
C LYS A 3 8.63 12.75 59.18
N PHE A 4 7.95 11.70 59.66
CA PHE A 4 7.84 10.43 58.93
C PHE A 4 7.07 10.61 57.63
N LEU A 5 5.91 11.27 57.65
CA LEU A 5 5.13 11.57 56.45
C LEU A 5 5.91 12.41 55.43
N ILE A 6 6.70 13.39 55.88
CA ILE A 6 7.56 14.19 54.99
C ILE A 6 8.63 13.31 54.33
N VAL A 7 9.32 12.47 55.10
CA VAL A 7 10.35 11.56 54.56
C VAL A 7 9.72 10.56 53.58
N THR A 8 8.59 9.96 53.93
CA THR A 8 7.86 9.04 53.04
C THR A 8 7.43 9.75 51.75
N LEU A 9 6.89 10.97 51.84
CA LEU A 9 6.50 11.74 50.66
C LEU A 9 7.71 12.05 49.76
N ILE A 10 8.84 12.44 50.33
CA ILE A 10 10.08 12.68 49.56
C ILE A 10 10.52 11.40 48.86
N LEU A 11 10.51 10.25 49.54
CA LEU A 11 10.89 8.97 48.93
C LEU A 11 9.94 8.57 47.80
N VAL A 12 8.63 8.77 47.97
CA VAL A 12 7.64 8.52 46.92
C VAL A 12 7.87 9.43 45.71
N LEU A 13 8.13 10.72 45.92
CA LEU A 13 8.42 11.66 44.83
C LEU A 13 9.74 11.33 44.12
N LEU A 14 10.77 10.90 44.84
CA LEU A 14 12.03 10.46 44.23
C LEU A 14 11.84 9.17 43.42
N ALA A 15 11.07 8.21 43.94
CA ALA A 15 10.75 6.99 43.21
C ALA A 15 9.93 7.28 41.94
N ALA A 16 8.89 8.12 42.06
CA ALA A 16 8.08 8.54 40.92
C ALA A 16 8.90 9.32 39.89
N GLY A 17 9.77 10.25 40.33
CA GLY A 17 10.69 10.97 39.46
C GLY A 17 11.71 10.07 38.78
N GLY A 18 12.21 9.05 39.48
CA GLY A 18 13.10 8.03 38.92
C GLY A 18 12.42 7.16 37.87
N LEU A 19 11.21 6.69 38.15
CA LEU A 19 10.40 5.93 37.18
C LEU A 19 10.04 6.77 35.96
N TYR A 20 9.65 8.03 36.17
CA TYR A 20 9.39 8.98 35.09
C TYR A 20 10.64 9.20 34.22
N GLY A 21 11.79 9.48 34.86
CA GLY A 21 13.06 9.62 34.18
C GLY A 21 13.40 8.40 33.34
N ALA A 22 13.25 7.20 33.90
CA ALA A 22 13.60 5.96 33.23
C ALA A 22 12.68 5.61 32.05
N TYR A 23 11.35 5.63 32.26
CA TYR A 23 10.38 5.12 31.29
C TYR A 23 9.85 6.17 30.31
N PHE A 24 9.85 7.46 30.67
CA PHE A 24 9.38 8.53 29.78
C PHE A 24 10.54 9.24 29.09
N GLN A 25 11.61 9.54 29.85
CA GLN A 25 12.74 10.34 29.37
C GLN A 25 13.96 9.51 28.95
N GLY A 26 13.91 8.18 29.12
CA GLY A 26 15.01 7.28 28.77
C GLY A 26 16.26 7.41 29.66
N ILE A 27 16.20 8.15 30.78
CA ILE A 27 17.32 8.37 31.70
C ILE A 27 17.73 7.05 32.35
N TYR A 28 19.02 6.74 32.32
CA TYR A 28 19.57 5.53 32.92
C TYR A 28 20.89 5.81 33.64
N ILE A 29 21.26 4.86 34.51
CA ILE A 29 22.58 4.79 35.14
C ILE A 29 23.21 3.50 34.68
N ASP A 30 24.37 3.59 34.02
CA ASP A 30 25.15 2.43 33.63
C ASP A 30 25.93 1.89 34.83
N TRP A 31 25.43 0.79 35.40
CA TRP A 31 26.08 0.09 36.52
C TRP A 31 27.15 -0.90 36.05
N GLN A 32 27.28 -1.13 34.74
CA GLN A 32 28.21 -2.10 34.14
C GLN A 32 28.90 -1.50 32.90
N PRO A 33 29.69 -0.43 33.05
CA PRO A 33 30.32 0.26 31.92
C PRO A 33 31.25 -0.63 31.10
N ASP A 34 31.91 -1.59 31.76
CA ASP A 34 32.87 -2.50 31.14
C ASP A 34 32.22 -3.79 30.60
N ALA A 35 30.89 -3.93 30.64
CA ALA A 35 30.21 -5.09 30.08
C ALA A 35 30.36 -5.13 28.55
N GLU A 36 30.60 -6.32 28.02
CA GLU A 36 30.74 -6.54 26.59
C GLU A 36 29.42 -6.24 25.85
N VAL A 37 29.51 -5.43 24.79
CA VAL A 37 28.38 -5.12 23.92
C VAL A 37 28.16 -6.26 22.93
N ARG A 38 27.02 -6.95 23.06
CA ARG A 38 26.71 -8.13 22.25
C ARG A 38 25.99 -7.78 20.95
N ALA A 39 26.34 -8.48 19.89
CA ALA A 39 25.64 -8.51 18.60
C ALA A 39 25.10 -9.93 18.38
N ASP A 40 23.82 -10.12 18.67
CA ASP A 40 23.16 -11.42 18.53
C ASP A 40 22.81 -11.69 17.05
N PHE A 41 22.40 -10.64 16.32
CA PHE A 41 22.24 -10.63 14.87
C PHE A 41 23.35 -9.82 14.22
N CYS A 42 23.80 -10.26 13.03
CA CYS A 42 24.84 -9.56 12.27
C CYS A 42 24.47 -9.51 10.77
N ALA A 43 24.75 -8.38 10.11
CA ALA A 43 24.74 -8.22 8.66
C ALA A 43 26.18 -8.17 8.15
N GLU A 44 26.68 -9.26 7.58
CA GLU A 44 28.08 -9.42 7.17
C GLU A 44 28.20 -10.23 5.88
N LYS A 45 29.06 -9.78 4.95
CA LYS A 45 29.43 -10.52 3.73
C LYS A 45 28.20 -11.06 2.98
N GLU A 46 27.33 -10.15 2.56
CA GLU A 46 26.11 -10.40 1.79
C GLU A 46 24.97 -11.14 2.52
N ALA A 47 25.14 -11.55 3.79
CA ALA A 47 24.15 -12.32 4.53
C ALA A 47 23.77 -11.74 5.90
N PHE A 48 22.60 -12.14 6.39
CA PHE A 48 22.21 -12.01 7.79
C PHE A 48 22.55 -13.27 8.57
N TRP A 49 22.97 -13.08 9.82
CA TRP A 49 23.39 -14.14 10.72
C TRP A 49 22.59 -14.07 12.03
N ARG A 50 22.17 -15.23 12.53
CA ARG A 50 21.52 -15.37 13.84
C ARG A 50 22.23 -16.41 14.71
N PRO A 51 22.00 -16.45 16.03
CA PRO A 51 22.54 -17.50 16.89
C PRO A 51 21.93 -18.86 16.54
N ASP A 52 22.74 -19.92 16.50
CA ASP A 52 22.29 -21.30 16.20
C ASP A 52 21.77 -22.08 17.43
N GLY A 53 21.75 -21.44 18.60
CA GLY A 53 21.39 -22.05 19.89
C GLY A 53 22.44 -22.99 20.49
N GLN A 54 23.53 -23.30 19.77
CA GLN A 54 24.62 -24.18 20.17
C GLN A 54 25.95 -23.44 20.42
N GLY A 55 25.94 -22.11 20.31
CA GLY A 55 27.08 -21.23 20.55
C GLY A 55 27.82 -20.82 19.28
N GLY A 56 27.29 -21.18 18.11
CA GLY A 56 27.70 -20.67 16.81
C GLY A 56 26.69 -19.69 16.22
N ARG A 57 26.79 -19.48 14.92
CA ARG A 57 25.89 -18.63 14.13
C ARG A 57 25.51 -19.36 12.85
N GLU A 58 24.30 -19.12 12.37
CA GLU A 58 23.81 -19.61 11.10
C GLU A 58 23.30 -18.47 10.23
N CYS A 59 23.37 -18.65 8.92
CA CYS A 59 22.82 -17.71 7.95
C CYS A 59 21.29 -17.80 7.97
N ILE A 60 20.62 -16.65 7.90
CA ILE A 60 19.18 -16.54 7.78
C ILE A 60 18.83 -15.69 6.56
N VAL A 61 17.98 -16.24 5.70
CA VAL A 61 17.34 -15.49 4.61
C VAL A 61 16.02 -14.93 5.14
N LEU A 62 15.80 -13.62 4.98
CA LEU A 62 14.58 -12.97 5.44
C LEU A 62 13.41 -13.35 4.51
N ARG A 63 12.41 -14.02 5.09
CA ARG A 63 11.10 -14.26 4.48
C ARG A 63 10.11 -13.44 5.27
N GLY A 64 9.93 -12.21 4.82
CA GLY A 64 9.28 -11.16 5.58
C GLY A 64 7.93 -10.75 5.03
N VAL A 65 7.11 -10.17 5.89
CA VAL A 65 5.89 -9.47 5.53
C VAL A 65 5.78 -8.18 6.35
N ASP A 66 5.42 -7.08 5.69
CA ASP A 66 5.08 -5.82 6.35
C ASP A 66 3.71 -5.94 7.00
N ILE A 67 3.57 -5.44 8.22
CA ILE A 67 2.30 -5.43 8.96
C ILE A 67 2.02 -4.02 9.47
N SER A 68 0.74 -3.63 9.45
CA SER A 68 0.28 -2.31 9.91
C SER A 68 -0.76 -2.44 11.02
N SER A 69 -1.25 -1.31 11.51
CA SER A 69 -2.37 -1.20 12.44
C SER A 69 -3.72 -0.96 11.76
N ALA A 70 -3.73 -0.93 10.43
CA ALA A 70 -4.95 -0.63 9.70
C ALA A 70 -5.98 -1.75 9.87
N VAL A 71 -7.18 -1.33 10.25
CA VAL A 71 -8.41 -2.12 10.31
C VAL A 71 -9.55 -1.27 9.74
N PRO A 72 -10.54 -1.88 9.07
CA PRO A 72 -11.69 -1.17 8.51
C PRO A 72 -12.38 -0.23 9.50
N GLY A 73 -12.72 0.98 9.05
CA GLY A 73 -13.37 2.01 9.85
C GLY A 73 -12.44 2.95 10.61
N TYR A 74 -11.13 2.68 10.64
CA TYR A 74 -10.14 3.49 11.35
C TYR A 74 -8.98 3.87 10.43
N SER A 75 -8.44 5.07 10.60
CA SER A 75 -7.21 5.44 9.90
C SER A 75 -6.02 4.65 10.48
N ALA A 76 -5.01 4.35 9.66
CA ALA A 76 -3.82 3.63 10.13
C ALA A 76 -3.11 4.34 11.29
N GLY A 77 -3.20 5.68 11.35
CA GLY A 77 -2.62 6.51 12.41
C GLY A 77 -3.31 6.41 13.77
N GLU A 78 -4.50 5.80 13.84
CA GLU A 78 -5.25 5.60 15.09
C GLU A 78 -4.81 4.37 15.90
N PHE A 79 -4.05 3.45 15.29
CA PHE A 79 -3.61 2.22 15.95
C PHE A 79 -4.78 1.39 16.53
N ALA A 80 -5.77 1.08 15.70
CA ALA A 80 -7.03 0.48 16.17
C ALA A 80 -7.02 -1.06 16.27
N ALA A 81 -6.00 -1.74 15.75
CA ALA A 81 -5.86 -3.20 15.89
C ALA A 81 -5.46 -3.57 17.33
N GLU A 82 -6.12 -4.56 17.91
CA GLU A 82 -5.89 -4.99 19.30
C GLU A 82 -4.87 -6.15 19.39
N GLU A 83 -4.43 -6.51 20.60
CA GLU A 83 -3.46 -7.59 20.83
C GLU A 83 -3.97 -8.92 20.21
N GLU A 84 -5.27 -9.20 20.32
CA GLU A 84 -5.90 -10.37 19.74
C GLU A 84 -5.85 -10.41 18.21
N ASP A 85 -5.94 -9.26 17.54
CA ASP A 85 -5.84 -9.16 16.09
C ASP A 85 -4.43 -9.53 15.64
N TYR A 86 -3.43 -8.90 16.25
CA TYR A 86 -2.03 -9.18 15.97
C TYR A 86 -1.65 -10.63 16.26
N LEU A 87 -2.15 -11.22 17.36
CA LEU A 87 -1.92 -12.63 17.65
C LEU A 87 -2.44 -13.54 16.54
N ARG A 88 -3.70 -13.34 16.10
CA ARG A 88 -4.28 -14.12 14.99
C ARG A 88 -3.48 -13.94 13.70
N TRP A 89 -3.05 -12.72 13.42
CA TRP A 89 -2.24 -12.42 12.25
C TRP A 89 -0.86 -13.07 12.32
N PHE A 90 -0.17 -13.03 13.46
CA PHE A 90 1.13 -13.67 13.65
C PHE A 90 1.06 -15.19 13.52
N GLU A 91 -0.02 -15.83 14.00
CA GLU A 91 -0.26 -17.26 13.75
C GLU A 91 -0.29 -17.55 12.24
N ALA A 92 -1.13 -16.83 11.50
CA ALA A 92 -1.27 -17.04 10.05
C ALA A 92 0.02 -16.69 9.28
N VAL A 93 0.77 -15.66 9.71
CA VAL A 93 2.07 -15.28 9.16
C VAL A 93 3.13 -16.37 9.40
N GLY A 94 3.22 -16.91 10.61
CA GLY A 94 4.12 -18.02 10.93
C GLY A 94 3.74 -19.30 10.18
N GLU A 95 2.44 -19.59 10.08
CA GLU A 95 1.91 -20.70 9.29
C GLU A 95 2.17 -20.56 7.78
N MET A 96 2.38 -19.35 7.27
CA MET A 96 2.80 -19.12 5.89
C MET A 96 4.26 -19.54 5.64
N GLY A 97 5.06 -19.67 6.70
CA GLY A 97 6.50 -19.91 6.60
C GLY A 97 7.34 -18.63 6.59
N ALA A 98 6.74 -17.49 6.95
CA ALA A 98 7.47 -16.28 7.25
C ALA A 98 8.36 -16.49 8.49
N ASN A 99 9.53 -15.86 8.51
CA ASN A 99 10.36 -15.79 9.71
C ASN A 99 10.52 -14.35 10.22
N THR A 100 10.07 -13.37 9.46
CA THR A 100 10.26 -11.94 9.76
C THR A 100 8.94 -11.20 9.60
N VAL A 101 8.65 -10.28 10.51
CA VAL A 101 7.62 -9.25 10.37
C VAL A 101 8.30 -7.90 10.37
N ARG A 102 7.84 -6.98 9.52
CA ARG A 102 8.31 -5.59 9.52
C ARG A 102 7.17 -4.66 9.91
N ALA A 103 7.43 -3.83 10.90
CA ALA A 103 6.58 -2.69 11.23
C ALA A 103 7.26 -1.43 10.67
N GLY A 104 6.62 -0.71 9.73
CA GLY A 104 7.20 0.48 9.10
C GLY A 104 7.40 1.65 10.05
N THR A 105 6.73 1.63 11.21
CA THR A 105 6.79 2.64 12.26
C THR A 105 6.79 1.98 13.64
N VAL A 106 6.92 2.79 14.69
CA VAL A 106 6.69 2.35 16.06
C VAL A 106 5.20 2.16 16.28
N MET A 107 4.79 0.91 16.52
CA MET A 107 3.41 0.52 16.81
C MET A 107 3.00 0.85 18.25
N ASP A 108 1.73 0.71 18.58
CA ASP A 108 1.25 0.74 19.97
C ASP A 108 1.68 -0.51 20.75
N ASP A 109 1.41 -0.55 22.06
CA ASP A 109 1.86 -1.63 22.92
C ASP A 109 1.21 -2.98 22.60
N ASP A 110 -0.01 -3.00 22.05
CA ASP A 110 -0.73 -4.21 21.65
C ASP A 110 0.07 -5.04 20.63
N PHE A 111 0.66 -4.42 19.61
CA PHE A 111 1.55 -5.09 18.67
C PHE A 111 2.73 -5.80 19.34
N TYR A 112 3.44 -5.11 20.25
CA TYR A 112 4.63 -5.65 20.91
C TYR A 112 4.27 -6.70 21.96
N ASN A 113 3.13 -6.55 22.64
CA ASN A 113 2.59 -7.53 23.58
C ASN A 113 2.21 -8.82 22.84
N ALA A 114 1.52 -8.70 21.70
CA ALA A 114 1.18 -9.82 20.84
C ALA A 114 2.43 -10.55 20.34
N LEU A 115 3.45 -9.83 19.86
CA LEU A 115 4.68 -10.45 19.38
C LEU A 115 5.43 -11.16 20.51
N TYR A 116 5.44 -10.57 21.71
CA TYR A 116 5.99 -11.23 22.90
C TYR A 116 5.22 -12.52 23.21
N ALA A 117 3.89 -12.46 23.28
CA ALA A 117 3.04 -13.60 23.58
C ALA A 117 3.23 -14.72 22.55
N TYR A 118 3.14 -14.41 21.27
CA TYR A 118 3.42 -15.33 20.16
C TYR A 118 4.79 -16.00 20.32
N ASN A 119 5.86 -15.22 20.40
CA ASN A 119 7.22 -15.77 20.43
C ASN A 119 7.57 -16.52 21.74
N THR A 120 6.87 -16.23 22.86
CA THR A 120 7.03 -17.06 24.07
C THR A 120 6.32 -18.42 23.98
N GLY A 121 5.29 -18.53 23.14
CA GLY A 121 4.53 -19.75 22.92
C GLY A 121 5.08 -20.66 21.81
N HIS A 122 6.03 -20.17 21.00
CA HIS A 122 6.52 -20.87 19.81
C HIS A 122 8.00 -21.24 19.90
N GLU A 123 8.34 -22.41 19.34
CA GLU A 123 9.74 -22.85 19.20
C GLU A 123 10.46 -22.05 18.11
N GLU A 124 9.79 -21.79 16.99
CA GLU A 124 10.28 -20.95 15.90
C GLU A 124 9.66 -19.55 16.02
N PRO A 125 10.43 -18.53 16.44
CA PRO A 125 9.90 -17.19 16.61
C PRO A 125 9.82 -16.43 15.28
N LEU A 126 8.95 -15.42 15.24
CA LEU A 126 8.99 -14.34 14.26
C LEU A 126 9.97 -13.26 14.71
N TYR A 127 10.86 -12.85 13.81
CA TYR A 127 11.79 -11.75 14.04
C TYR A 127 11.18 -10.41 13.61
N LEU A 128 11.41 -9.35 14.37
CA LEU A 128 10.98 -8.00 14.03
C LEU A 128 12.09 -7.22 13.32
N MET A 129 11.79 -6.72 12.12
CA MET A 129 12.52 -5.63 11.48
C MET A 129 11.80 -4.32 11.82
N GLN A 130 12.41 -3.48 12.66
CA GLN A 130 11.75 -2.28 13.19
C GLN A 130 12.03 -1.06 12.31
N GLY A 131 10.99 -0.53 11.68
CA GLY A 131 11.01 0.72 10.93
C GLY A 131 10.89 1.95 11.82
N ILE A 132 11.46 3.07 11.37
CA ILE A 132 11.34 4.38 12.01
C ILE A 132 10.86 5.37 10.97
N LEU A 133 9.60 5.76 11.06
CA LEU A 133 8.92 6.59 10.07
C LEU A 133 9.11 8.09 10.34
N VAL A 134 9.26 8.86 9.27
CA VAL A 134 8.96 10.30 9.24
C VAL A 134 7.57 10.46 8.63
N SER A 135 6.70 11.23 9.27
CA SER A 135 5.34 11.46 8.74
C SER A 135 5.38 12.17 7.39
N ASP A 136 4.43 11.86 6.50
CA ASP A 136 4.37 12.42 5.14
C ASP A 136 4.33 13.95 5.13
N GLU A 137 3.63 14.58 6.09
CA GLU A 137 3.59 16.04 6.24
C GLU A 137 4.98 16.65 6.47
N VAL A 138 5.84 15.94 7.18
CA VAL A 138 7.21 16.36 7.47
C VAL A 138 8.14 16.02 6.32
N ASN A 139 7.95 14.84 5.71
CA ASN A 139 8.74 14.33 4.60
C ASN A 139 8.58 15.18 3.34
N GLY A 140 7.35 15.56 3.00
CA GLY A 140 7.02 16.49 1.90
C GLY A 140 6.87 17.95 2.36
N GLY A 141 7.35 18.27 3.56
CA GLY A 141 7.17 19.57 4.20
C GLY A 141 8.04 20.68 3.59
N ARG A 142 7.83 21.90 4.10
CA ARG A 142 8.55 23.12 3.67
C ARG A 142 9.96 23.30 4.27
N ASN A 143 10.30 22.53 5.31
CA ASN A 143 11.57 22.64 6.02
C ASN A 143 12.55 21.57 5.52
N ASP A 144 13.86 21.79 5.60
CA ASP A 144 14.82 20.73 5.26
C ASP A 144 14.93 19.64 6.34
N ALA A 145 15.69 18.58 6.02
CA ALA A 145 15.83 17.40 6.86
C ALA A 145 16.61 17.66 8.18
N TYR A 146 17.25 18.83 8.35
CA TYR A 146 17.94 19.20 9.59
C TYR A 146 17.06 19.94 10.59
N SER A 147 15.80 20.22 10.24
CA SER A 147 14.83 20.80 11.15
C SER A 147 14.58 19.93 12.38
N ASP A 148 14.17 20.55 13.49
CA ASP A 148 13.86 19.84 14.74
C ASP A 148 12.70 18.85 14.56
N GLU A 149 11.77 19.12 13.65
CA GLU A 149 10.63 18.26 13.35
C GLU A 149 11.05 16.98 12.60
N PHE A 150 12.04 17.10 11.70
CA PHE A 150 12.56 16.00 10.91
C PHE A 150 13.68 15.24 11.66
N LEU A 151 14.90 15.79 11.72
CA LEU A 151 16.04 15.15 12.37
C LEU A 151 15.82 15.01 13.88
N GLY A 152 15.27 16.03 14.54
CA GLY A 152 14.95 15.94 15.96
C GLY A 152 13.88 14.87 16.24
N GLY A 153 12.89 14.76 15.36
CA GLY A 153 11.89 13.68 15.33
C GLY A 153 12.55 12.30 15.23
N LEU A 154 13.36 12.07 14.18
CA LEU A 154 14.07 10.81 13.95
C LEU A 154 14.98 10.41 15.13
N LEU A 155 15.76 11.35 15.68
CA LEU A 155 16.65 11.06 16.82
C LEU A 155 15.86 10.67 18.07
N LYS A 156 14.71 11.30 18.29
CA LYS A 156 13.83 10.98 19.41
C LYS A 156 13.16 9.62 19.19
N ASP A 157 12.56 9.41 18.03
CA ASP A 157 11.81 8.20 17.72
C ASP A 157 12.71 6.98 17.61
N GLY A 158 13.95 7.14 17.11
CA GLY A 158 14.96 6.07 17.13
C GLY A 158 15.36 5.66 18.54
N ARG A 159 15.54 6.61 19.48
CA ARG A 159 15.79 6.28 20.90
C ARG A 159 14.58 5.64 21.56
N ASP A 160 13.39 6.15 21.27
CA ASP A 160 12.14 5.60 21.78
C ASP A 160 11.94 4.16 21.28
N ALA A 161 12.19 3.88 20.00
CA ALA A 161 12.13 2.54 19.41
C ALA A 161 13.10 1.57 20.12
N VAL A 162 14.34 1.99 20.39
CA VAL A 162 15.28 1.18 21.18
C VAL A 162 14.69 0.90 22.58
N ASP A 163 14.22 1.90 23.31
CA ASP A 163 13.65 1.68 24.64
C ASP A 163 12.40 0.79 24.62
N ILE A 164 11.59 0.87 23.57
CA ILE A 164 10.39 0.06 23.37
C ILE A 164 10.73 -1.41 23.22
N ILE A 165 11.66 -1.76 22.32
CA ILE A 165 11.99 -3.17 22.08
C ILE A 165 12.60 -3.84 23.33
N HIS A 166 13.23 -3.07 24.22
CA HIS A 166 13.79 -3.55 25.50
C HIS A 166 12.76 -3.52 26.66
N GLY A 167 11.51 -3.17 26.42
CA GLY A 167 10.46 -3.14 27.44
C GLY A 167 10.66 -2.03 28.49
N ARG A 168 11.22 -0.88 28.08
CA ARG A 168 11.61 0.23 28.96
C ARG A 168 11.02 1.57 28.54
N LYS A 169 9.84 1.57 27.94
CA LYS A 169 9.17 2.81 27.50
C LYS A 169 7.72 2.86 27.96
N ILE A 170 7.29 4.04 28.39
CA ILE A 170 5.88 4.41 28.46
C ILE A 170 5.69 5.63 27.58
N ARG A 171 4.73 5.57 26.66
CA ARG A 171 4.36 6.68 25.80
C ARG A 171 2.93 7.10 26.10
N PRO A 172 2.70 8.38 26.46
CA PRO A 172 1.34 8.91 26.54
C PRO A 172 0.63 8.78 25.20
N VAL A 173 -0.70 8.69 25.27
CA VAL A 173 -1.59 8.69 24.10
C VAL A 173 -1.29 9.89 23.20
N ASN A 174 -1.18 9.63 21.90
CA ASN A 174 -0.91 10.59 20.84
C ASN A 174 -1.71 10.17 19.59
N GLU A 175 -2.33 11.12 18.91
CA GLU A 175 -3.20 10.90 17.74
C GLU A 175 -2.47 10.53 16.43
N MET A 176 -1.14 10.35 16.42
CA MET A 176 -0.42 10.03 15.16
C MET A 176 0.75 9.06 15.31
N ARG A 177 0.96 8.48 16.50
CA ARG A 177 2.08 7.57 16.76
C ARG A 177 1.68 6.53 17.79
N GLY A 178 2.26 5.33 17.67
CA GLY A 178 2.09 4.28 18.66
C GLY A 178 2.28 4.78 20.09
N SER A 179 1.36 4.40 20.97
CA SER A 179 1.35 4.80 22.37
C SER A 179 1.08 3.60 23.27
N GLY A 180 1.27 3.75 24.58
CA GLY A 180 1.02 2.67 25.54
C GLY A 180 2.21 2.32 26.44
N TYR A 181 2.15 1.13 27.02
CA TYR A 181 3.04 0.60 28.05
C TYR A 181 3.92 -0.53 27.50
N TYR A 182 5.06 -0.17 26.93
CA TYR A 182 6.05 -1.12 26.41
C TYR A 182 6.90 -1.68 27.55
N LEU A 183 6.37 -2.69 28.23
CA LEU A 183 6.99 -3.31 29.41
C LEU A 183 7.54 -4.72 29.14
N LYS A 184 7.37 -5.23 27.92
CA LYS A 184 7.86 -6.53 27.47
C LYS A 184 9.16 -6.36 26.70
N ASP A 185 10.19 -7.07 27.13
CA ASP A 185 11.47 -7.14 26.40
C ASP A 185 11.35 -8.17 25.27
N ILE A 186 11.20 -7.65 24.05
CA ILE A 186 11.20 -8.46 22.82
C ILE A 186 12.54 -8.40 22.10
N SER A 187 13.54 -7.73 22.65
CA SER A 187 14.76 -7.33 21.95
C SER A 187 15.50 -8.52 21.35
N LYS A 188 15.48 -9.70 22.00
CA LYS A 188 16.07 -10.95 21.48
C LYS A 188 15.46 -11.45 20.16
N TRP A 189 14.29 -10.94 19.77
CA TRP A 189 13.61 -11.26 18.51
C TRP A 189 13.65 -10.08 17.53
N VAL A 190 14.37 -9.00 17.81
CA VAL A 190 14.53 -7.89 16.86
C VAL A 190 15.80 -8.10 16.05
N ILE A 191 15.63 -8.28 14.73
CA ILE A 191 16.73 -8.63 13.80
C ILE A 191 17.44 -7.39 13.23
N GLY A 192 16.79 -6.22 13.25
CA GLY A 192 17.42 -4.98 12.79
C GLY A 192 16.47 -3.79 12.78
N PHE A 193 17.02 -2.65 12.37
CA PHE A 193 16.30 -1.39 12.19
C PHE A 193 16.38 -0.88 10.75
N ILE A 194 15.33 -0.22 10.28
CA ILE A 194 15.33 0.54 9.01
C ILE A 194 14.86 1.97 9.33
N VAL A 195 15.71 2.96 9.07
CA VAL A 195 15.38 4.38 9.21
C VAL A 195 14.70 4.86 7.93
N GLY A 196 13.51 5.44 8.07
CA GLY A 196 12.68 5.88 6.97
C GLY A 196 11.83 4.77 6.34
N GLN A 197 10.96 5.19 5.43
CA GLN A 197 10.13 4.31 4.62
C GLN A 197 10.14 4.74 3.16
N GLU A 198 9.89 6.02 2.88
CA GLU A 198 10.06 6.67 1.59
C GLU A 198 10.68 8.03 1.84
N TRP A 199 11.51 8.52 0.94
CA TRP A 199 12.04 9.87 1.04
C TRP A 199 11.55 10.70 -0.14
N ASP A 200 11.00 11.87 0.16
CA ASP A 200 10.63 12.82 -0.88
C ASP A 200 11.89 13.28 -1.62
N SER A 201 11.92 13.09 -2.94
CA SER A 201 13.10 13.42 -3.73
C SER A 201 13.41 14.92 -3.74
N GLY A 202 12.38 15.77 -3.58
CA GLY A 202 12.53 17.21 -3.44
C GLY A 202 13.17 17.60 -2.12
N MET A 203 12.80 16.93 -1.03
CA MET A 203 13.36 17.12 0.32
C MET A 203 14.85 16.80 0.38
N ILE A 204 15.27 15.67 -0.21
CA ILE A 204 16.68 15.29 -0.29
C ILE A 204 17.44 16.36 -1.07
N ALA A 205 16.97 16.66 -2.30
CA ALA A 205 17.62 17.65 -3.15
C ALA A 205 17.72 19.02 -2.45
N TYR A 206 16.64 19.48 -1.80
CA TYR A 206 16.64 20.75 -1.07
C TYR A 206 17.64 20.76 0.08
N THR A 207 17.74 19.66 0.83
CA THR A 207 18.69 19.49 1.94
C THR A 207 20.14 19.53 1.45
N ASP A 208 20.46 18.80 0.39
CA ASP A 208 21.83 18.69 -0.14
C ASP A 208 22.33 19.99 -0.78
N HIS A 209 21.42 20.80 -1.34
CA HIS A 209 21.77 22.11 -1.88
C HIS A 209 21.92 23.19 -0.79
N ASN A 210 21.50 22.93 0.45
CA ASN A 210 21.59 23.89 1.53
C ASN A 210 23.02 23.98 2.10
N THR A 211 23.76 25.00 1.66
CA THR A 211 25.14 25.28 2.09
C THR A 211 25.34 25.56 3.59
N ALA A 212 24.26 25.70 4.37
CA ALA A 212 24.34 25.81 5.82
C ALA A 212 24.75 24.50 6.49
N HIS A 213 24.50 23.36 5.82
CA HIS A 213 24.81 22.03 6.34
C HIS A 213 26.16 21.54 5.83
N THR A 214 26.86 20.79 6.68
CA THR A 214 28.12 20.18 6.29
C THR A 214 27.83 18.78 5.75
N PRO A 215 28.23 18.43 4.52
CA PRO A 215 28.05 17.11 3.93
C PRO A 215 29.07 16.11 4.49
N SER A 216 29.19 16.05 5.82
CA SER A 216 30.07 15.11 6.49
C SER A 216 29.61 14.85 7.92
N TYR A 217 29.67 13.59 8.35
CA TYR A 217 29.44 13.18 9.72
C TYR A 217 30.54 12.23 10.20
N GLN A 218 30.94 12.37 11.47
CA GLN A 218 31.96 11.54 12.11
C GLN A 218 31.43 11.08 13.47
N GLY A 219 30.87 9.87 13.50
CA GLY A 219 30.32 9.22 14.67
C GLY A 219 31.27 8.20 15.30
N GLU A 220 30.78 7.48 16.31
CA GLU A 220 31.52 6.38 16.94
C GLU A 220 31.41 5.07 16.15
N TYR A 221 30.24 4.84 15.57
CA TYR A 221 29.83 3.64 14.83
C TYR A 221 29.74 3.92 13.33
N PHE A 222 29.27 5.10 12.92
CA PHE A 222 29.12 5.46 11.51
C PHE A 222 29.74 6.81 11.19
N SER A 223 30.41 6.88 10.04
CA SER A 223 30.96 8.10 9.47
C SER A 223 30.63 8.16 7.98
N THR A 224 30.65 9.34 7.39
CA THR A 224 30.47 9.49 5.94
C THR A 224 31.79 9.54 5.20
N THR A 225 31.76 9.18 3.91
CA THR A 225 32.86 9.41 2.96
C THR A 225 32.93 10.88 2.53
N ALA A 226 33.82 11.22 1.60
CA ALA A 226 33.95 12.56 1.05
C ALA A 226 32.92 12.85 -0.05
N GLU A 227 32.33 11.80 -0.61
CA GLU A 227 31.32 11.82 -1.67
C GLU A 227 29.91 12.02 -1.12
N ALA A 228 29.73 11.93 0.20
CA ALA A 228 28.42 11.97 0.83
C ALA A 228 27.73 13.35 0.73
N GLY A 229 26.41 13.34 0.63
CA GLY A 229 25.53 14.50 0.75
C GLY A 229 25.25 14.93 2.19
N ALA A 230 24.57 16.07 2.36
CA ALA A 230 24.13 16.53 3.67
C ALA A 230 23.02 15.65 4.25
N PHE A 231 22.15 15.11 3.40
CA PHE A 231 21.10 14.18 3.79
C PHE A 231 21.68 12.84 4.28
N GLU A 232 22.67 12.28 3.59
CA GLU A 232 23.36 11.06 4.03
C GLU A 232 24.12 11.27 5.35
N ALA A 233 24.73 12.44 5.54
CA ALA A 233 25.34 12.82 6.82
C ALA A 233 24.31 12.90 7.96
N MET A 234 23.08 13.34 7.66
CA MET A 234 21.95 13.32 8.61
C MET A 234 21.54 11.88 8.95
N LEU A 235 21.41 11.00 7.97
CA LEU A 235 21.11 9.57 8.18
C LEU A 235 22.19 8.86 9.01
N ALA A 236 23.47 9.10 8.69
CA ALA A 236 24.60 8.56 9.45
C ALA A 236 24.52 8.98 10.93
N ARG A 237 24.16 10.25 11.20
CA ARG A 237 23.95 10.75 12.56
C ARG A 237 22.80 10.07 13.29
N VAL A 238 21.69 9.80 12.62
CA VAL A 238 20.54 9.09 13.22
C VAL A 238 20.95 7.67 13.58
N MET A 239 21.55 6.93 12.65
CA MET A 239 21.98 5.55 12.88
C MET A 239 23.05 5.45 13.97
N ASP A 240 24.06 6.32 13.96
CA ASP A 240 25.09 6.39 15.01
C ASP A 240 24.48 6.64 16.39
N THR A 241 23.53 7.58 16.47
CA THR A 241 22.85 7.90 17.72
C THR A 241 22.08 6.70 18.27
N MET A 242 21.38 5.95 17.40
CA MET A 242 20.62 4.76 17.82
C MET A 242 21.54 3.66 18.32
N VAL A 243 22.56 3.30 17.54
CA VAL A 243 23.49 2.22 17.90
C VAL A 243 24.31 2.59 19.13
N SER A 244 24.74 3.85 19.25
CA SER A 244 25.43 4.35 20.44
C SER A 244 24.54 4.31 21.68
N TYR A 245 23.27 4.73 21.56
CA TYR A 245 22.31 4.70 22.66
C TYR A 245 22.04 3.27 23.14
N GLU A 246 21.80 2.34 22.22
CA GLU A 246 21.56 0.94 22.55
C GLU A 246 22.79 0.28 23.18
N SER A 247 23.97 0.54 22.60
CA SER A 247 25.23 -0.01 23.08
C SER A 247 25.54 0.49 24.49
N ALA A 248 25.33 1.77 24.76
CA ALA A 248 25.61 2.36 26.06
C ALA A 248 24.61 1.90 27.13
N LYS A 249 23.31 1.90 26.82
CA LYS A 249 22.23 1.62 27.78
C LYS A 249 21.96 0.13 28.00
N TYR A 250 21.97 -0.67 26.93
CA TYR A 250 21.53 -2.06 26.95
C TYR A 250 22.63 -3.08 26.68
N LYS A 251 23.85 -2.62 26.34
CA LYS A 251 24.99 -3.49 25.97
C LYS A 251 24.59 -4.46 24.84
N ARG A 252 23.82 -3.93 23.90
CA ARG A 252 23.33 -4.60 22.69
C ARG A 252 23.56 -3.69 21.49
N ARG A 253 23.62 -4.30 20.32
CA ARG A 253 23.67 -3.66 19.01
C ARG A 253 23.07 -4.61 18.00
N ARG A 254 22.46 -4.05 16.95
CA ARG A 254 21.77 -4.78 15.88
C ARG A 254 22.12 -4.20 14.52
N PRO A 255 21.95 -4.97 13.44
CA PRO A 255 21.98 -4.45 12.08
C PRO A 255 21.05 -3.24 11.95
N ILE A 256 21.47 -2.25 11.18
CA ILE A 256 20.69 -1.06 10.86
C ILE A 256 20.86 -0.70 9.38
N ALA A 257 19.86 -0.05 8.81
CA ALA A 257 19.86 0.50 7.45
C ALA A 257 19.03 1.78 7.41
N PHE A 258 19.05 2.46 6.27
CA PHE A 258 18.02 3.42 5.88
C PHE A 258 17.27 2.91 4.65
N ALA A 259 16.00 3.29 4.51
CA ALA A 259 15.19 2.92 3.34
C ALA A 259 15.64 3.68 2.09
N ASN A 260 15.69 3.00 0.96
CA ASN A 260 15.97 3.57 -0.35
C ASN A 260 14.98 3.01 -1.40
N ASP A 261 14.88 3.66 -2.55
CA ASP A 261 13.98 3.31 -3.65
C ASP A 261 14.57 3.78 -4.99
N PRO A 262 14.07 3.30 -6.14
CA PRO A 262 14.64 3.66 -7.45
C PRO A 262 14.65 5.17 -7.76
N ALA A 263 13.72 5.94 -7.18
CA ALA A 263 13.65 7.39 -7.37
C ALA A 263 14.84 8.11 -6.70
N ASN A 264 15.40 7.51 -5.64
CA ASN A 264 16.51 8.08 -4.87
C ASN A 264 17.78 7.21 -4.87
N ASP A 265 17.80 6.10 -5.61
CA ASP A 265 18.93 5.16 -5.65
C ASP A 265 20.26 5.80 -6.14
N PRO A 266 21.42 5.13 -5.97
CA PRO A 266 22.72 5.72 -6.29
C PRO A 266 23.05 5.78 -7.79
N LEU A 267 22.13 5.37 -8.67
CA LEU A 267 22.40 5.32 -10.10
C LEU A 267 22.29 6.70 -10.74
N GLU A 268 23.31 7.12 -11.49
CA GLU A 268 23.27 8.37 -12.23
C GLU A 268 22.65 8.17 -13.63
N TYR A 269 21.63 8.97 -13.95
CA TYR A 269 20.93 8.95 -15.23
C TYR A 269 21.32 10.18 -16.06
N GLU A 270 21.22 10.07 -17.39
CA GLU A 270 21.36 11.23 -18.26
C GLU A 270 20.30 12.30 -17.89
N PRO A 271 20.66 13.60 -17.81
CA PRO A 271 19.81 14.63 -17.20
C PRO A 271 18.39 14.73 -17.77
N SER A 272 18.21 14.54 -19.08
CA SER A 272 16.90 14.60 -19.73
C SER A 272 15.98 13.44 -19.33
N TYR A 273 16.53 12.26 -19.05
CA TYR A 273 15.76 11.11 -18.58
C TYR A 273 15.54 11.17 -17.07
N ALA A 274 16.55 11.62 -16.31
CA ALA A 274 16.42 11.84 -14.87
C ALA A 274 15.24 12.78 -14.54
N ALA A 275 15.09 13.88 -15.29
CA ALA A 275 13.98 14.81 -15.14
C ALA A 275 12.60 14.17 -15.42
N GLN A 276 12.51 13.23 -16.36
CA GLN A 276 11.27 12.52 -16.70
C GLN A 276 10.92 11.40 -15.72
N LEU A 277 11.92 10.82 -15.07
CA LEU A 277 11.77 9.81 -14.02
C LEU A 277 11.58 10.41 -12.62
N SER A 278 11.52 11.74 -12.51
CA SER A 278 11.52 12.47 -11.23
C SER A 278 12.71 12.13 -10.33
N LYS A 279 13.83 11.72 -10.92
CA LYS A 279 15.06 11.40 -10.22
C LYS A 279 15.95 12.63 -10.12
N TYR A 280 15.82 13.36 -9.01
CA TYR A 280 16.51 14.65 -8.80
C TYR A 280 17.72 14.56 -7.88
N ASN A 281 17.89 13.44 -7.19
CA ASN A 281 18.93 13.21 -6.19
C ASN A 281 19.35 11.74 -6.19
N SER A 282 20.31 11.44 -5.32
CA SER A 282 20.81 10.09 -5.05
C SER A 282 21.19 9.99 -3.58
N ILE A 283 20.82 8.90 -2.93
CA ILE A 283 21.34 8.48 -1.64
C ILE A 283 21.98 7.08 -1.80
N ASP A 284 23.21 6.95 -1.33
CA ASP A 284 24.04 5.76 -1.46
C ASP A 284 24.43 5.24 -0.07
N ALA A 285 24.11 3.97 0.17
CA ALA A 285 24.52 3.30 1.40
C ALA A 285 26.06 3.20 1.52
N GLU A 286 26.79 3.12 0.40
CA GLU A 286 28.26 3.02 0.41
C GLU A 286 28.95 4.32 0.87
N HIS A 287 28.23 5.46 0.86
CA HIS A 287 28.72 6.72 1.41
C HIS A 287 28.74 6.75 2.95
N ILE A 288 28.13 5.76 3.61
CA ILE A 288 28.14 5.63 5.07
C ILE A 288 29.00 4.41 5.45
N VAL A 289 30.13 4.68 6.11
CA VAL A 289 31.12 3.67 6.47
C VAL A 289 30.96 3.26 7.94
N PRO A 290 30.69 1.98 8.24
CA PRO A 290 30.70 1.47 9.60
C PRO A 290 32.14 1.36 10.15
N SER A 291 32.34 1.70 11.42
CA SER A 291 33.59 1.45 12.14
C SER A 291 33.64 0.01 12.67
N ASP A 292 34.79 -0.45 13.14
CA ASP A 292 34.93 -1.77 13.80
C ASP A 292 33.99 -1.92 15.03
N LYS A 293 33.49 -0.82 15.60
CA LYS A 293 32.53 -0.84 16.70
C LYS A 293 31.11 -1.18 16.24
N ALA A 294 30.77 -0.95 14.98
CA ALA A 294 29.49 -1.33 14.37
C ALA A 294 29.45 -2.82 13.99
N ALA A 295 29.91 -3.72 14.87
CA ALA A 295 30.08 -5.15 14.57
C ALA A 295 28.77 -5.94 14.38
N ALA A 296 27.61 -5.32 14.61
CA ALA A 296 26.33 -5.90 14.19
C ALA A 296 26.06 -5.70 12.69
N GLY A 297 26.84 -4.86 12.02
CA GLY A 297 26.77 -4.66 10.58
C GLY A 297 25.76 -3.59 10.16
N TYR A 298 25.76 -3.37 8.86
CA TYR A 298 25.03 -2.35 8.13
C TYR A 298 24.57 -2.99 6.81
N PHE A 299 23.38 -2.66 6.32
CA PHE A 299 22.81 -3.28 5.12
C PHE A 299 22.08 -2.25 4.25
N ALA A 300 21.90 -2.57 2.96
CA ALA A 300 21.14 -1.75 2.04
C ALA A 300 19.68 -2.25 1.97
N ALA A 301 18.72 -1.34 2.07
CA ALA A 301 17.30 -1.67 2.14
C ALA A 301 16.52 -0.97 1.03
N TYR A 302 16.07 -1.72 0.02
CA TYR A 302 15.37 -1.18 -1.14
C TYR A 302 13.89 -1.52 -1.14
N ARG A 303 13.04 -0.51 -1.37
CA ARG A 303 11.65 -0.71 -1.78
C ARG A 303 11.60 -0.84 -3.30
N LEU A 304 10.92 -1.87 -3.78
CA LEU A 304 10.92 -2.25 -5.18
C LEU A 304 9.60 -1.82 -5.87
N TYR A 305 9.47 -0.51 -6.11
CA TYR A 305 8.31 0.10 -6.80
C TYR A 305 8.77 1.09 -7.88
N ASP A 306 7.89 1.39 -8.85
CA ASP A 306 8.08 2.45 -9.85
C ASP A 306 9.35 2.35 -10.72
N PHE A 307 9.69 1.13 -11.18
CA PHE A 307 10.85 0.91 -12.03
C PHE A 307 10.67 1.33 -13.49
N CYS A 308 11.78 1.76 -14.08
CA CYS A 308 11.94 1.82 -15.53
C CYS A 308 12.59 0.51 -16.03
N GLU A 309 11.85 -0.38 -16.72
CA GLU A 309 12.38 -1.66 -17.22
C GLU A 309 13.62 -1.51 -18.13
N GLY A 310 13.79 -0.36 -18.78
CA GLY A 310 14.93 -0.04 -19.64
C GLY A 310 16.02 0.81 -18.97
N PHE A 311 16.05 0.93 -17.64
CA PHE A 311 16.86 1.93 -16.93
C PHE A 311 18.33 1.97 -17.37
N THR A 312 18.96 0.82 -17.66
CA THR A 312 20.36 0.71 -18.09
C THR A 312 20.67 1.52 -19.35
N GLN A 313 19.68 1.73 -20.23
CA GLN A 313 19.82 2.53 -21.45
C GLN A 313 19.93 4.03 -21.15
N TYR A 314 19.31 4.46 -20.06
CA TYR A 314 19.15 5.87 -19.67
C TYR A 314 20.19 6.34 -18.64
N LEU A 315 21.03 5.42 -18.16
CA LEU A 315 22.17 5.75 -17.30
C LEU A 315 23.14 6.72 -17.99
N SER A 316 23.80 7.55 -17.19
CA SER A 316 24.83 8.47 -17.67
C SER A 316 25.99 7.72 -18.31
N GLU A 317 26.72 8.37 -19.23
CA GLU A 317 27.93 7.76 -19.83
C GLU A 317 29.02 7.43 -18.79
N SER A 318 29.08 8.14 -17.67
CA SER A 318 29.92 7.80 -16.50
C SER A 318 29.42 6.53 -15.84
N GLN A 319 28.13 6.46 -15.54
CA GLN A 319 27.53 5.32 -14.85
C GLN A 319 27.63 4.04 -15.69
N LYS A 320 27.34 4.10 -17.00
CA LYS A 320 27.51 2.97 -17.92
C LYS A 320 28.93 2.42 -17.92
N ARG A 321 29.93 3.30 -17.84
CA ARG A 321 31.35 2.89 -17.72
C ARG A 321 31.65 2.26 -16.37
N ALA A 322 31.07 2.78 -15.29
CA ALA A 322 31.23 2.24 -13.94
C ALA A 322 30.68 0.81 -13.82
N ILE A 323 29.52 0.53 -14.43
CA ILE A 323 28.85 -0.78 -14.36
C ILE A 323 29.25 -1.74 -15.49
N GLY A 324 30.04 -1.31 -16.49
CA GLY A 324 30.26 -2.07 -17.73
C GLY A 324 30.94 -3.44 -17.59
N GLY A 325 31.45 -3.78 -16.40
CA GLY A 325 32.00 -5.10 -16.07
C GLY A 325 31.04 -6.03 -15.31
N MET A 326 29.86 -5.55 -14.94
CA MET A 326 28.87 -6.29 -14.16
C MET A 326 28.03 -7.19 -15.07
N ALA A 327 27.67 -8.37 -14.58
CA ALA A 327 26.78 -9.30 -15.29
C ALA A 327 25.34 -8.96 -14.93
N ILE A 328 24.59 -8.34 -15.86
CA ILE A 328 23.21 -7.89 -15.64
C ILE A 328 22.30 -8.62 -16.63
N ASP A 329 21.34 -9.40 -16.14
CA ASP A 329 20.31 -10.00 -16.98
C ASP A 329 19.15 -9.03 -17.17
N THR A 330 19.15 -8.28 -18.27
CA THR A 330 18.07 -7.33 -18.58
C THR A 330 16.73 -7.99 -18.92
N SER A 331 16.66 -9.33 -18.98
CA SER A 331 15.40 -10.07 -19.15
C SER A 331 14.75 -10.48 -17.81
N ALA A 332 15.47 -10.34 -16.70
CA ALA A 332 14.93 -10.54 -15.35
C ALA A 332 13.92 -9.45 -14.97
N ALA A 333 13.19 -9.65 -13.87
CA ALA A 333 12.31 -8.62 -13.32
C ALA A 333 13.09 -7.32 -13.07
N TYR A 334 12.38 -6.20 -13.20
CA TYR A 334 12.95 -4.87 -13.04
C TYR A 334 14.14 -4.58 -13.98
N GLY A 335 14.24 -5.29 -15.12
CA GLY A 335 15.26 -5.03 -16.15
C GLY A 335 16.69 -5.32 -15.72
N GLY A 336 16.90 -6.24 -14.76
CA GLY A 336 18.22 -6.59 -14.21
C GLY A 336 18.67 -5.69 -13.05
N TYR A 337 17.78 -4.89 -12.48
CA TYR A 337 18.08 -4.04 -11.32
C TYR A 337 18.61 -4.84 -10.13
N LEU A 338 18.03 -6.01 -9.86
CA LEU A 338 18.42 -6.86 -8.72
C LEU A 338 19.88 -7.32 -8.82
N ASP A 339 20.31 -7.77 -10.01
CA ASP A 339 21.69 -8.17 -10.30
C ASP A 339 22.67 -7.02 -10.13
N LEU A 340 22.27 -5.82 -10.59
CA LEU A 340 23.10 -4.64 -10.51
C LEU A 340 23.32 -4.25 -9.05
N MET A 341 22.26 -4.12 -8.26
CA MET A 341 22.39 -3.69 -6.87
C MET A 341 23.11 -4.72 -6.00
N ALA A 342 22.97 -6.01 -6.30
CA ALA A 342 23.75 -7.07 -5.64
C ALA A 342 25.27 -6.93 -5.90
N GLN A 343 25.68 -6.56 -7.12
CA GLN A 343 27.09 -6.35 -7.48
C GLN A 343 27.61 -4.97 -7.08
N TYR A 344 26.73 -3.98 -6.94
CA TYR A 344 27.05 -2.62 -6.56
C TYR A 344 27.43 -2.54 -5.08
N HIS A 345 26.67 -3.21 -4.20
CA HIS A 345 26.85 -3.09 -2.77
C HIS A 345 27.93 -3.99 -2.18
N SER A 346 28.68 -3.45 -1.22
CA SER A 346 29.65 -4.19 -0.40
C SER A 346 29.02 -4.85 0.85
N MET A 347 27.74 -4.57 1.09
CA MET A 347 26.96 -5.06 2.23
C MET A 347 25.75 -5.91 1.78
N PRO A 348 25.08 -6.63 2.71
CA PRO A 348 23.85 -7.33 2.39
C PRO A 348 22.77 -6.39 1.84
N VAL A 349 22.02 -6.84 0.83
CA VAL A 349 20.89 -6.12 0.26
C VAL A 349 19.60 -6.82 0.65
N VAL A 350 18.60 -6.06 1.08
CA VAL A 350 17.27 -6.57 1.46
C VAL A 350 16.21 -5.85 0.65
N ALA A 351 15.28 -6.62 0.06
CA ALA A 351 14.06 -6.04 -0.48
C ALA A 351 13.14 -5.71 0.70
N ALA A 352 13.19 -4.45 1.15
CA ALA A 352 12.48 -3.93 2.31
C ALA A 352 11.01 -3.60 2.04
N GLY A 353 10.51 -3.95 0.85
CA GLY A 353 9.12 -3.86 0.47
C GLY A 353 8.97 -4.12 -1.02
N TYR A 354 8.11 -5.05 -1.38
CA TYR A 354 7.64 -5.25 -2.76
C TYR A 354 6.24 -5.84 -2.70
N GLY A 355 5.41 -5.56 -3.70
CA GLY A 355 4.02 -5.99 -3.68
C GLY A 355 3.33 -5.76 -5.00
N PHE A 356 2.19 -6.41 -5.17
CA PHE A 356 1.31 -6.22 -6.31
C PHE A 356 -0.13 -6.16 -5.79
N SER A 357 -0.93 -5.29 -6.37
CA SER A 357 -2.35 -5.22 -6.03
C SER A 357 -3.15 -6.33 -6.71
N SER A 358 -4.22 -6.74 -6.03
CA SER A 358 -5.30 -7.58 -6.57
C SER A 358 -6.60 -6.79 -6.75
N ALA A 359 -6.52 -5.45 -6.71
CA ALA A 359 -7.65 -4.56 -6.95
C ALA A 359 -8.25 -4.75 -8.34
N ARG A 360 -9.49 -4.28 -8.51
CA ARG A 360 -10.15 -4.19 -9.80
C ARG A 360 -9.59 -3.03 -10.64
N GLY A 361 -9.22 -1.93 -10.01
CA GLY A 361 -8.52 -0.83 -10.67
C GLY A 361 -7.01 -1.02 -10.74
N THR A 362 -6.35 -0.24 -11.58
CA THR A 362 -4.89 -0.29 -11.76
C THR A 362 -4.35 1.07 -12.21
N THR A 363 -3.09 1.35 -11.89
CA THR A 363 -2.36 2.52 -12.41
C THR A 363 -1.52 2.20 -13.64
N ASP A 364 -1.20 0.93 -13.84
CA ASP A 364 -0.44 0.44 -14.97
C ASP A 364 -1.02 -0.88 -15.51
N GLY A 365 -0.84 -1.12 -16.81
CA GLY A 365 -1.18 -2.40 -17.43
C GLY A 365 -2.61 -2.89 -17.15
N THR A 366 -2.71 -4.16 -16.73
CA THR A 366 -3.97 -4.85 -16.46
C THR A 366 -4.05 -5.28 -15.00
N PRO A 367 -5.23 -5.14 -14.35
CA PRO A 367 -5.44 -5.61 -12.98
C PRO A 367 -5.10 -7.10 -12.84
N LYS A 368 -4.63 -7.50 -11.65
CA LYS A 368 -4.26 -8.88 -11.34
C LYS A 368 -5.31 -9.55 -10.47
N THR A 369 -5.52 -10.84 -10.69
CA THR A 369 -6.25 -11.71 -9.76
C THR A 369 -5.41 -12.00 -8.51
N GLU A 370 -6.04 -12.48 -7.42
CA GLU A 370 -5.32 -12.95 -6.23
C GLU A 370 -4.32 -14.08 -6.57
N THR A 371 -4.63 -14.96 -7.54
CA THR A 371 -3.69 -15.96 -8.04
C THR A 371 -2.48 -15.31 -8.73
N GLU A 372 -2.69 -14.40 -9.69
CA GLU A 372 -1.60 -13.71 -10.39
C GLU A 372 -0.76 -12.84 -9.44
N GLN A 373 -1.38 -12.26 -8.41
CA GLN A 373 -0.70 -11.58 -7.32
C GLN A 373 0.28 -12.54 -6.62
N GLY A 374 -0.19 -13.71 -6.19
CA GLY A 374 0.64 -14.73 -5.54
C GLY A 374 1.80 -15.23 -6.43
N GLU A 375 1.53 -15.48 -7.71
CA GLU A 375 2.54 -15.90 -8.68
C GLU A 375 3.62 -14.83 -8.89
N ALA A 376 3.22 -13.56 -9.01
CA ALA A 376 4.15 -12.43 -9.14
C ALA A 376 5.00 -12.26 -7.87
N LEU A 377 4.40 -12.35 -6.68
CA LEU A 377 5.12 -12.26 -5.41
C LEU A 377 6.18 -13.36 -5.25
N VAL A 378 5.82 -14.61 -5.60
CA VAL A 378 6.74 -15.75 -5.53
C VAL A 378 7.84 -15.62 -6.59
N ARG A 379 7.53 -15.12 -7.79
CA ARG A 379 8.52 -14.85 -8.83
C ARG A 379 9.58 -13.86 -8.32
N ILE A 380 9.17 -12.70 -7.80
CA ILE A 380 10.12 -11.70 -7.28
C ILE A 380 10.93 -12.26 -6.12
N TYR A 381 10.31 -13.00 -5.19
CA TYR A 381 11.04 -13.66 -4.10
C TYR A 381 12.17 -14.58 -4.61
N ARG A 382 11.90 -15.37 -5.65
CA ARG A 382 12.91 -16.25 -6.26
C ARG A 382 14.02 -15.46 -6.92
N GLU A 383 13.69 -14.44 -7.71
CA GLU A 383 14.69 -13.61 -8.39
C GLU A 383 15.56 -12.81 -7.41
N VAL A 384 14.99 -12.30 -6.31
CA VAL A 384 15.75 -11.69 -5.20
C VAL A 384 16.71 -12.69 -4.56
N SER A 385 16.25 -13.93 -4.35
CA SER A 385 17.09 -15.01 -3.80
C SER A 385 18.20 -15.42 -4.76
N ASP A 386 17.91 -15.52 -6.05
CA ASP A 386 18.86 -15.90 -7.11
C ASP A 386 19.93 -14.81 -7.33
N ALA A 387 19.55 -13.53 -7.18
CA ALA A 387 20.47 -12.39 -7.19
C ALA A 387 21.36 -12.31 -5.93
N GLY A 388 21.14 -13.18 -4.93
CA GLY A 388 21.96 -13.25 -3.72
C GLY A 388 21.62 -12.20 -2.66
N TRP A 389 20.44 -11.57 -2.73
CA TRP A 389 19.99 -10.66 -1.69
C TRP A 389 19.68 -11.43 -0.40
N ALA A 390 19.85 -10.79 0.76
CA ALA A 390 19.72 -11.43 2.06
C ALA A 390 18.26 -11.70 2.48
N GLY A 391 17.29 -11.27 1.68
CA GLY A 391 15.90 -11.65 1.79
C GLY A 391 14.94 -10.60 1.25
N ALA A 392 13.65 -10.90 1.37
CA ALA A 392 12.58 -10.09 0.82
C ALA A 392 11.40 -9.98 1.78
N ILE A 393 10.79 -8.80 1.80
CA ILE A 393 9.65 -8.46 2.64
C ILE A 393 8.48 -8.08 1.73
N ILE A 394 7.42 -8.88 1.75
CA ILE A 394 6.17 -8.60 1.03
C ILE A 394 5.47 -7.43 1.72
N SER A 395 5.16 -6.38 0.96
CA SER A 395 4.28 -5.29 1.41
C SER A 395 2.91 -5.52 0.76
N THR A 396 1.90 -6.04 1.48
CA THR A 396 1.82 -6.16 2.96
C THR A 396 0.96 -7.36 3.42
N TRP A 397 0.83 -7.57 4.74
CA TRP A 397 0.04 -8.65 5.34
C TRP A 397 -1.45 -8.48 5.05
N GLN A 398 -2.04 -7.36 5.48
CA GLN A 398 -3.45 -7.07 5.31
C GLN A 398 -3.71 -6.02 4.23
N ASP A 399 -4.87 -6.11 3.58
CA ASP A 399 -5.42 -5.00 2.81
C ASP A 399 -5.63 -3.78 3.72
N VAL A 400 -5.54 -2.59 3.14
CA VAL A 400 -5.61 -1.33 3.90
C VAL A 400 -6.66 -0.45 3.26
N TRP A 401 -7.87 -0.48 3.82
CA TRP A 401 -8.96 0.40 3.42
C TRP A 401 -8.56 1.87 3.62
N GLY A 402 -8.93 2.72 2.69
CA GLY A 402 -8.56 4.13 2.65
C GLY A 402 -7.20 4.43 2.03
N ARG A 403 -6.50 3.46 1.43
CA ARG A 403 -5.33 3.76 0.58
C ARG A 403 -5.80 4.14 -0.82
N ASP A 404 -5.62 5.40 -1.14
CA ASP A 404 -5.95 5.95 -2.44
C ASP A 404 -4.78 5.83 -3.43
N THR A 405 -5.12 6.01 -4.69
CA THR A 405 -4.22 5.95 -5.82
C THR A 405 -4.41 7.22 -6.64
N TRP A 406 -3.37 7.78 -7.26
CA TRP A 406 -3.44 9.10 -7.92
C TRP A 406 -4.60 9.22 -8.92
N ASN A 407 -4.91 8.15 -9.67
CA ASN A 407 -5.97 8.10 -10.68
C ASN A 407 -7.38 7.85 -10.13
N THR A 408 -7.56 7.77 -8.81
CA THR A 408 -8.86 7.61 -8.13
C THR A 408 -9.04 8.57 -6.95
N SER A 409 -7.95 9.16 -6.44
CA SER A 409 -7.93 10.04 -5.25
C SER A 409 -8.95 11.19 -5.30
N PHE A 410 -9.24 11.73 -6.49
CA PHE A 410 -10.23 12.78 -6.70
C PHE A 410 -11.68 12.36 -6.39
N LEU A 411 -11.98 11.06 -6.38
CA LEU A 411 -13.31 10.48 -6.07
C LEU A 411 -13.42 9.98 -4.62
N THR A 412 -12.62 10.53 -3.69
CA THR A 412 -12.62 10.04 -2.30
C THR A 412 -12.79 11.19 -1.30
N VAL A 413 -13.45 10.90 -0.17
CA VAL A 413 -13.53 11.82 0.97
C VAL A 413 -12.45 11.42 1.98
N ASN A 414 -11.39 12.21 2.08
CA ASN A 414 -10.19 11.88 2.87
C ASN A 414 -10.46 11.49 4.33
N THR A 415 -11.52 12.01 4.96
CA THR A 415 -11.85 11.71 6.35
C THR A 415 -12.66 10.42 6.53
N GLN A 416 -13.18 9.83 5.44
CA GLN A 416 -14.11 8.69 5.47
C GLN A 416 -13.69 7.53 4.57
N LYS A 417 -12.56 7.64 3.86
CA LYS A 417 -12.10 6.60 2.91
C LYS A 417 -11.86 5.23 3.54
N GLN A 418 -11.61 5.16 4.84
CA GLN A 418 -11.49 3.91 5.61
C GLN A 418 -12.84 3.23 5.93
N MET A 419 -13.97 3.88 5.64
CA MET A 419 -15.30 3.39 6.03
C MET A 419 -15.87 2.32 5.10
N TRP A 420 -15.24 2.07 3.96
CA TRP A 420 -15.73 1.19 2.91
C TRP A 420 -14.55 0.61 2.12
N HIS A 421 -14.80 -0.41 1.31
CA HIS A 421 -13.75 -1.10 0.55
C HIS A 421 -13.74 -0.62 -0.90
N ASP A 422 -12.70 0.13 -1.28
CA ASP A 422 -12.57 0.62 -2.64
C ASP A 422 -11.86 -0.40 -3.53
N LEU A 423 -12.65 -1.16 -4.28
CA LEU A 423 -12.14 -2.10 -5.27
C LEU A 423 -11.47 -1.41 -6.47
N GLN A 424 -11.76 -0.13 -6.73
CA GLN A 424 -11.19 0.63 -7.84
C GLN A 424 -9.84 1.26 -7.50
N SER A 425 -9.50 1.44 -6.22
CA SER A 425 -8.18 1.91 -5.85
C SER A 425 -7.20 0.76 -5.76
N GLU A 426 -6.14 0.84 -6.56
CA GLU A 426 -5.07 -0.15 -6.55
C GLU A 426 -4.42 -0.24 -5.15
N GLY A 427 -4.29 0.89 -4.45
CA GLY A 427 -3.63 1.01 -3.15
C GLY A 427 -4.21 0.16 -2.02
N GLU A 428 -5.50 -0.20 -2.05
CA GLU A 428 -6.14 -0.91 -0.93
C GLU A 428 -5.84 -2.41 -0.90
N ASN A 429 -5.58 -3.03 -2.06
CA ASN A 429 -5.68 -4.49 -2.26
C ASN A 429 -4.32 -5.21 -2.41
N TYR A 430 -3.28 -4.71 -1.72
CA TYR A 430 -1.93 -5.28 -1.73
C TYR A 430 -1.72 -6.42 -0.72
N GLY A 431 -2.66 -6.61 0.22
CA GLY A 431 -2.55 -7.61 1.28
C GLY A 431 -2.58 -9.05 0.79
N LEU A 432 -2.10 -9.95 1.64
CA LEU A 432 -2.32 -11.40 1.56
C LEU A 432 -3.58 -11.86 2.33
N MET A 433 -4.09 -10.98 3.19
CA MET A 433 -5.36 -11.11 3.91
C MET A 433 -6.26 -9.92 3.56
N ALA A 434 -7.51 -10.19 3.21
CA ALA A 434 -8.54 -9.19 2.95
C ALA A 434 -9.44 -8.98 4.16
N PHE A 435 -10.08 -7.82 4.22
CA PHE A 435 -11.27 -7.59 5.02
C PHE A 435 -12.50 -7.59 4.11
N ASP A 436 -13.31 -8.64 4.19
CA ASP A 436 -14.53 -8.76 3.40
C ASP A 436 -15.69 -8.04 4.13
N PRO A 437 -16.59 -7.33 3.42
CA PRO A 437 -17.73 -6.68 4.04
C PRO A 437 -18.71 -7.70 4.65
N GLY A 438 -19.36 -7.30 5.75
CA GLY A 438 -20.26 -8.11 6.55
C GLY A 438 -19.58 -8.76 7.77
N ALA A 439 -20.37 -9.01 8.83
CA ALA A 439 -19.84 -9.50 10.11
C ALA A 439 -19.36 -10.96 10.08
N SER A 440 -19.83 -11.74 9.10
CA SER A 440 -19.48 -13.16 8.94
C SER A 440 -19.56 -13.61 7.49
N GLU A 441 -20.43 -12.98 6.70
CA GLU A 441 -20.66 -13.29 5.29
C GLU A 441 -20.93 -11.98 4.55
N ARG A 442 -20.62 -11.97 3.25
CA ARG A 442 -20.88 -10.85 2.32
C ARG A 442 -22.37 -10.67 2.08
N ALA A 443 -22.79 -9.50 1.60
CA ALA A 443 -24.20 -9.32 1.19
C ALA A 443 -24.55 -10.16 -0.05
N CYS A 444 -23.57 -10.37 -0.92
CA CYS A 444 -23.65 -11.27 -2.06
C CYS A 444 -22.28 -11.84 -2.44
N VAL A 445 -22.25 -13.12 -2.80
CA VAL A 445 -21.11 -13.79 -3.45
C VAL A 445 -21.45 -14.01 -4.91
N VAL A 446 -20.73 -13.35 -5.82
CA VAL A 446 -20.99 -13.41 -7.27
C VAL A 446 -20.55 -14.77 -7.84
N ASP A 447 -21.39 -15.79 -7.71
CA ASP A 447 -21.11 -17.18 -8.10
C ASP A 447 -22.15 -17.76 -9.08
N GLY A 448 -23.16 -16.97 -9.45
CA GLY A 448 -24.26 -17.32 -10.34
C GLY A 448 -25.43 -18.01 -9.63
N SER A 449 -25.43 -18.08 -8.29
CA SER A 449 -26.45 -18.76 -7.49
C SER A 449 -27.43 -17.79 -6.84
N SER A 450 -28.72 -17.90 -7.19
CA SER A 450 -29.77 -17.11 -6.54
C SER A 450 -30.10 -17.50 -5.08
N GLY A 451 -29.31 -18.37 -4.45
CA GLY A 451 -29.65 -18.99 -3.15
C GLY A 451 -29.66 -18.04 -1.96
N GLU A 452 -28.92 -16.93 -2.04
CA GLU A 452 -28.82 -15.91 -0.99
C GLU A 452 -29.84 -14.77 -1.14
N TRP A 453 -30.67 -14.78 -2.20
CA TRP A 453 -31.58 -13.70 -2.56
C TRP A 453 -33.04 -14.00 -2.14
N ASP A 454 -33.69 -13.02 -1.54
CA ASP A 454 -35.04 -13.10 -1.00
C ASP A 454 -36.05 -12.26 -1.82
N GLU A 455 -37.36 -12.49 -1.60
CA GLU A 455 -38.42 -11.72 -2.30
C GLU A 455 -38.37 -10.21 -1.99
N ASP A 456 -37.87 -9.84 -0.81
CA ASP A 456 -37.72 -8.44 -0.38
C ASP A 456 -36.59 -7.70 -1.13
N ASP A 457 -35.69 -8.43 -1.80
CA ASP A 457 -34.62 -7.85 -2.60
C ASP A 457 -35.09 -7.38 -3.98
N ILE A 458 -36.30 -7.75 -4.41
CA ILE A 458 -36.79 -7.47 -5.76
C ILE A 458 -37.14 -5.98 -5.91
N VAL A 459 -36.43 -5.28 -6.80
CA VAL A 459 -36.62 -3.85 -7.08
C VAL A 459 -37.47 -3.61 -8.33
N ALA A 460 -37.29 -4.41 -9.37
CA ALA A 460 -38.04 -4.28 -10.62
C ALA A 460 -38.44 -5.63 -11.22
N GLN A 461 -39.54 -5.66 -11.96
CA GLN A 461 -40.04 -6.87 -12.61
C GLN A 461 -40.60 -6.56 -14.00
N THR A 462 -40.32 -7.45 -14.94
CA THR A 462 -40.97 -7.51 -16.25
C THR A 462 -41.91 -8.71 -16.31
N GLN A 463 -42.47 -9.02 -17.48
CA GLN A 463 -43.31 -10.22 -17.63
C GLN A 463 -42.51 -11.53 -17.49
N THR A 464 -41.20 -11.50 -17.73
CA THR A 464 -40.36 -12.71 -17.85
C THR A 464 -39.13 -12.70 -16.95
N MET A 465 -38.79 -11.57 -16.35
CA MET A 465 -37.58 -11.40 -15.55
C MET A 465 -37.83 -10.56 -14.29
N THR A 466 -36.99 -10.78 -13.29
CA THR A 466 -36.92 -9.99 -12.05
C THR A 466 -35.52 -9.42 -11.89
N LEU A 467 -35.43 -8.19 -11.39
CA LEU A 467 -34.20 -7.52 -10.97
C LEU A 467 -34.27 -7.36 -9.45
N SER A 468 -33.33 -7.98 -8.76
CA SER A 468 -33.13 -7.83 -7.32
C SER A 468 -31.85 -7.08 -7.05
N ALA A 469 -31.78 -6.35 -5.93
CA ALA A 469 -30.59 -5.59 -5.57
C ALA A 469 -30.28 -5.65 -4.07
N LYS A 470 -28.99 -5.75 -3.77
CA LYS A 470 -28.40 -5.61 -2.42
C LYS A 470 -27.20 -4.67 -2.52
N TYR A 471 -26.66 -4.26 -1.38
CA TYR A 471 -25.41 -3.53 -1.35
C TYR A 471 -24.69 -3.71 -0.02
N ASP A 472 -23.37 -3.50 -0.01
CA ASP A 472 -22.55 -3.48 1.19
C ASP A 472 -21.38 -2.48 1.05
N GLY A 473 -20.29 -2.68 1.80
CA GLY A 473 -19.11 -1.82 1.77
C GLY A 473 -18.34 -1.80 0.44
N GLU A 474 -18.56 -2.74 -0.48
CA GLU A 474 -17.85 -2.81 -1.76
C GLU A 474 -18.66 -2.22 -2.93
N GLY A 475 -19.98 -2.41 -2.94
CA GLY A 475 -20.80 -1.94 -4.06
C GLY A 475 -22.26 -2.37 -4.02
N VAL A 476 -22.92 -2.19 -5.15
CA VAL A 476 -24.28 -2.66 -5.42
C VAL A 476 -24.20 -4.02 -6.12
N TYR A 477 -24.94 -4.99 -5.61
CA TYR A 477 -25.10 -6.30 -6.19
C TYR A 477 -26.47 -6.39 -6.86
N LEU A 478 -26.52 -6.98 -8.05
CA LEU A 478 -27.74 -7.17 -8.82
C LEU A 478 -27.90 -8.65 -9.16
N LEU A 479 -29.12 -9.16 -9.02
CA LEU A 479 -29.52 -10.46 -9.55
C LEU A 479 -30.59 -10.26 -10.60
N VAL A 480 -30.34 -10.74 -11.82
CA VAL A 480 -31.39 -10.89 -12.83
C VAL A 480 -31.76 -12.34 -12.99
N LYS A 481 -33.02 -12.67 -12.69
CA LYS A 481 -33.56 -14.03 -12.77
C LYS A 481 -34.73 -14.11 -13.73
N GLY A 482 -34.74 -15.13 -14.59
CA GLY A 482 -35.82 -15.41 -15.53
C GLY A 482 -35.36 -15.67 -16.98
N GLU A 483 -36.30 -15.58 -17.93
CA GLU A 483 -36.01 -15.79 -19.36
C GLU A 483 -35.31 -14.56 -19.97
N ARG A 484 -33.97 -14.57 -19.93
CA ARG A 484 -33.13 -13.49 -20.45
C ARG A 484 -33.20 -13.36 -21.99
N PRO A 485 -33.09 -12.14 -22.53
CA PRO A 485 -33.01 -11.93 -23.98
C PRO A 485 -31.76 -12.61 -24.56
N LYS A 486 -31.83 -13.03 -25.82
CA LYS A 486 -30.74 -13.75 -26.50
C LYS A 486 -29.53 -12.89 -26.84
N GLU A 487 -29.73 -11.59 -27.03
CA GLU A 487 -28.66 -10.68 -27.45
C GLU A 487 -28.19 -9.79 -26.32
N LEU A 488 -29.00 -8.83 -25.89
CA LEU A 488 -28.62 -7.83 -24.88
C LEU A 488 -29.73 -7.63 -23.86
N LEU A 489 -29.31 -7.55 -22.60
CA LEU A 489 -30.08 -7.08 -21.47
C LEU A 489 -29.56 -5.70 -21.05
N TYR A 490 -30.47 -4.79 -20.73
CA TYR A 490 -30.15 -3.42 -20.33
C TYR A 490 -30.68 -3.11 -18.94
N ILE A 491 -29.79 -2.53 -18.13
CA ILE A 491 -30.09 -2.04 -16.79
C ILE A 491 -29.64 -0.58 -16.73
N PRO A 492 -30.55 0.40 -16.99
CA PRO A 492 -30.26 1.80 -16.73
C PRO A 492 -30.23 2.06 -15.22
N LEU A 493 -29.31 2.91 -14.78
CA LEU A 493 -29.15 3.33 -13.39
C LEU A 493 -29.15 4.86 -13.32
N ASP A 494 -29.86 5.41 -12.34
CA ASP A 494 -29.82 6.82 -11.98
C ASP A 494 -29.31 6.92 -10.55
N ILE A 495 -28.18 7.60 -10.43
CA ILE A 495 -27.39 7.79 -9.22
C ILE A 495 -27.55 9.22 -8.71
N THR A 496 -27.78 10.20 -9.60
CA THR A 496 -27.89 11.62 -9.28
C THR A 496 -29.03 12.31 -10.03
N GLU A 497 -29.81 13.13 -9.32
CA GLU A 497 -30.82 13.98 -9.95
C GLU A 497 -30.24 15.18 -10.74
N GLU A 498 -28.94 15.42 -10.63
CA GLU A 498 -28.29 16.58 -11.24
C GLU A 498 -28.01 16.38 -12.74
N SER A 499 -27.87 15.14 -13.21
CA SER A 499 -27.56 14.82 -14.61
C SER A 499 -28.41 13.68 -15.19
N GLY A 500 -27.90 13.01 -16.22
CA GLY A 500 -28.52 11.84 -16.84
C GLY A 500 -29.35 12.13 -18.08
N SER A 501 -29.75 11.06 -18.77
CA SER A 501 -30.59 11.16 -19.97
C SER A 501 -31.69 10.11 -20.00
N ARG A 502 -32.87 10.51 -20.48
CA ARG A 502 -34.02 9.60 -20.70
C ARG A 502 -33.89 8.79 -22.00
N ILE A 503 -32.88 9.07 -22.80
CA ILE A 503 -32.65 8.48 -24.11
C ILE A 503 -31.19 8.10 -24.22
N SER A 504 -30.91 6.86 -24.61
CA SER A 504 -29.60 6.51 -25.16
C SER A 504 -29.70 6.48 -26.68
N LYS A 505 -28.74 7.11 -27.37
CA LYS A 505 -28.67 7.06 -28.83
C LYS A 505 -28.10 5.74 -29.34
N THR A 506 -27.12 5.20 -28.61
CA THR A 506 -26.42 3.96 -28.95
C THR A 506 -26.12 3.19 -27.67
N PRO A 507 -26.83 2.08 -27.41
CA PRO A 507 -27.99 1.55 -28.15
C PRO A 507 -29.20 2.49 -28.08
N ALA A 508 -30.10 2.41 -29.07
CA ALA A 508 -31.29 3.26 -29.13
C ALA A 508 -32.32 2.83 -28.08
N LEU A 509 -32.32 3.49 -26.92
CA LEU A 509 -33.16 3.13 -25.77
C LEU A 509 -33.92 4.34 -25.23
N ARG A 510 -35.01 4.06 -24.51
CA ARG A 510 -35.80 5.05 -23.78
C ARG A 510 -36.05 4.59 -22.35
N PHE A 511 -35.98 5.52 -21.41
CA PHE A 511 -36.10 5.25 -19.99
C PHE A 511 -37.21 6.12 -19.37
N SER A 512 -37.94 5.59 -18.39
CA SER A 512 -38.99 6.34 -17.69
C SER A 512 -38.44 7.46 -16.80
N ARG A 513 -37.14 7.43 -16.52
CA ARG A 513 -36.37 8.40 -15.71
C ARG A 513 -35.02 8.66 -16.40
N ALA A 514 -34.37 9.80 -16.11
CA ALA A 514 -33.05 10.07 -16.67
C ALA A 514 -32.05 9.11 -16.03
N ALA A 515 -31.18 8.47 -16.82
CA ALA A 515 -30.17 7.54 -16.32
C ALA A 515 -28.77 8.14 -16.49
N ASP A 516 -27.92 7.97 -15.48
CA ASP A 516 -26.50 8.35 -15.50
C ASP A 516 -25.63 7.20 -15.99
N PHE A 517 -26.02 5.96 -15.74
CA PHE A 517 -25.32 4.78 -16.22
C PHE A 517 -26.24 3.83 -16.99
N LEU A 518 -25.63 3.06 -17.89
CA LEU A 518 -26.29 2.01 -18.65
C LEU A 518 -25.44 0.76 -18.63
N LEU A 519 -25.87 -0.25 -17.87
CA LEU A 519 -25.26 -1.57 -17.90
C LEU A 519 -25.85 -2.38 -19.04
N CYS A 520 -24.98 -2.83 -19.94
CA CYS A 520 -25.30 -3.73 -21.06
C CYS A 520 -24.74 -5.11 -20.75
N VAL A 521 -25.59 -6.13 -20.71
CA VAL A 521 -25.18 -7.52 -20.43
C VAL A 521 -25.53 -8.39 -21.63
N ASP A 522 -24.54 -9.11 -22.15
CA ASP A 522 -24.72 -10.13 -23.18
C ASP A 522 -24.33 -11.53 -22.64
N LYS A 523 -24.07 -12.48 -23.55
CA LYS A 523 -23.63 -13.84 -23.20
C LYS A 523 -22.15 -13.93 -22.82
N GLU A 524 -21.35 -12.93 -23.18
CA GLU A 524 -19.89 -12.89 -23.00
C GLU A 524 -19.51 -12.12 -21.73
N GLY A 525 -20.35 -11.18 -21.28
CA GLY A 525 -20.15 -10.47 -20.02
C GLY A 525 -21.05 -9.24 -19.87
N GLY A 526 -20.57 -8.29 -19.07
CA GLY A 526 -21.23 -7.00 -18.84
C GLY A 526 -20.32 -5.82 -19.16
N ARG A 527 -20.92 -4.73 -19.64
CA ARG A 527 -20.25 -3.45 -19.88
C ARG A 527 -21.10 -2.31 -19.34
N LEU A 528 -20.56 -1.59 -18.36
CA LEU A 528 -21.14 -0.36 -17.85
C LEU A 528 -20.70 0.82 -18.71
N LEU A 529 -21.66 1.64 -19.09
CA LEU A 529 -21.46 2.92 -19.76
C LEU A 529 -21.94 4.04 -18.85
N VAL A 530 -21.33 5.22 -18.95
CA VAL A 530 -21.72 6.44 -18.24
C VAL A 530 -22.20 7.48 -19.23
N GLN A 531 -23.21 8.27 -18.84
CA GLN A 531 -23.67 9.41 -19.61
C GLN A 531 -22.53 10.42 -19.70
N GLU A 532 -22.23 10.93 -20.91
CA GLU A 532 -20.97 11.64 -21.17
C GLU A 532 -20.71 12.89 -20.32
N ARG A 533 -21.74 13.51 -19.73
CA ARG A 533 -21.60 14.64 -18.81
C ARG A 533 -21.18 14.18 -17.40
N TYR A 534 -21.55 12.96 -17.03
CA TYR A 534 -21.22 12.36 -15.74
C TYR A 534 -19.94 11.49 -15.80
N ASP A 535 -19.21 11.52 -16.91
CA ASP A 535 -17.94 10.80 -17.06
C ASP A 535 -16.81 11.46 -16.24
N SER A 536 -16.43 10.81 -15.14
CA SER A 536 -15.38 11.29 -14.23
C SER A 536 -14.00 11.33 -14.88
N LEU A 537 -13.71 10.43 -15.83
CA LEU A 537 -12.44 10.42 -16.57
C LEU A 537 -12.28 11.69 -17.42
N ARG A 538 -13.36 12.10 -18.10
CA ARG A 538 -13.34 13.27 -18.97
C ARG A 538 -12.99 14.51 -18.18
N GLU A 539 -13.64 14.76 -17.05
CA GLU A 539 -13.40 16.00 -16.32
C GLU A 539 -11.99 16.04 -15.71
N ASN A 540 -11.51 14.91 -15.19
CA ASN A 540 -10.26 14.89 -14.42
C ASN A 540 -8.99 14.64 -15.25
N PHE A 541 -9.12 14.05 -16.44
CA PHE A 541 -7.95 13.61 -17.22
C PHE A 541 -8.02 13.87 -18.73
N LEU A 542 -9.05 14.55 -19.26
CA LEU A 542 -9.14 14.78 -20.72
C LEU A 542 -7.90 15.52 -21.24
N PHE A 543 -7.39 16.51 -20.52
CA PHE A 543 -6.20 17.25 -20.94
C PHE A 543 -4.96 16.34 -20.98
N GLU A 544 -4.78 15.51 -19.97
CA GLU A 544 -3.67 14.58 -19.85
C GLU A 544 -3.76 13.44 -20.88
N ILE A 545 -4.95 13.07 -21.33
CA ILE A 545 -5.20 11.99 -22.30
C ILE A 545 -5.15 12.50 -23.75
N THR A 546 -5.69 13.68 -24.03
CA THR A 546 -5.87 14.19 -25.41
C THR A 546 -5.25 15.56 -25.66
N GLY A 547 -4.99 16.35 -24.61
CA GLY A 547 -4.60 17.75 -24.69
C GLY A 547 -5.78 18.72 -24.82
N GLU A 548 -7.02 18.23 -24.75
CA GLU A 548 -8.23 19.04 -24.84
C GLU A 548 -8.69 19.50 -23.46
N ASP A 549 -9.16 20.75 -23.37
CA ASP A 549 -9.73 21.31 -22.14
C ASP A 549 -11.18 20.79 -21.94
N PRO A 550 -11.46 20.06 -20.84
CA PRO A 550 -12.79 19.49 -20.60
C PRO A 550 -13.89 20.55 -20.40
N PHE A 551 -13.54 21.80 -20.08
CA PHE A 551 -14.48 22.89 -19.84
C PHE A 551 -14.66 23.82 -21.06
N ALA A 552 -13.89 23.63 -22.13
CA ALA A 552 -14.02 24.42 -23.36
C ALA A 552 -15.22 23.98 -24.22
N ASP A 553 -15.43 22.67 -24.35
CA ASP A 553 -16.58 22.05 -25.03
C ASP A 553 -17.10 20.89 -24.17
N TYR A 554 -18.12 21.16 -23.37
CA TYR A 554 -18.66 20.20 -22.42
C TYR A 554 -20.05 19.68 -22.82
N PRO A 555 -20.37 18.42 -22.49
CA PRO A 555 -21.66 17.82 -22.81
C PRO A 555 -22.89 18.53 -22.25
N ALA A 556 -23.99 18.49 -23.00
CA ALA A 556 -25.28 18.99 -22.53
C ALA A 556 -25.81 18.18 -21.33
N ARG A 557 -26.58 18.83 -20.45
CA ARG A 557 -27.15 18.23 -19.24
C ARG A 557 -27.93 16.94 -19.49
N ASP A 558 -28.68 16.89 -20.57
CA ASP A 558 -29.52 15.76 -20.99
C ASP A 558 -28.92 14.95 -22.15
N SER A 559 -27.61 15.05 -22.39
CA SER A 559 -26.96 14.39 -23.53
C SER A 559 -27.29 12.91 -23.59
N SER A 560 -27.71 12.45 -24.77
CA SER A 560 -28.12 11.07 -25.03
C SER A 560 -26.95 10.11 -25.31
N ALA A 561 -25.71 10.58 -25.17
CA ALA A 561 -24.53 9.77 -25.38
C ALA A 561 -24.10 9.09 -24.08
N PHE A 562 -23.92 7.78 -24.17
CA PHE A 562 -23.35 6.94 -23.13
C PHE A 562 -21.99 6.43 -23.64
N VAL A 563 -20.94 6.72 -22.88
CA VAL A 563 -19.55 6.43 -23.21
C VAL A 563 -18.99 5.36 -22.27
N PRO A 564 -17.93 4.64 -22.66
CA PRO A 564 -17.31 3.65 -21.78
C PRO A 564 -16.72 4.32 -20.54
N VAL A 565 -16.95 3.73 -19.37
CA VAL A 565 -16.29 4.17 -18.13
C VAL A 565 -14.81 3.81 -18.22
N GLY A 566 -13.94 4.80 -18.02
CA GLY A 566 -12.50 4.61 -18.11
C GLY A 566 -11.75 5.10 -16.87
N MET A 567 -10.50 4.68 -16.76
CA MET A 567 -9.57 5.04 -15.71
C MET A 567 -8.23 5.41 -16.36
N ALA A 568 -7.63 6.50 -15.92
CA ALA A 568 -6.34 6.94 -16.43
C ALA A 568 -5.22 5.99 -15.96
N LEU A 569 -4.30 5.66 -16.85
CA LEU A 569 -3.11 4.86 -16.60
C LEU A 569 -1.86 5.70 -16.79
N LYS A 570 -0.85 5.44 -15.96
CA LYS A 570 0.47 6.05 -16.04
C LYS A 570 1.07 5.76 -17.42
N ASN A 571 1.70 6.77 -17.99
CA ASN A 571 2.51 6.60 -19.18
C ASN A 571 4.00 6.64 -18.80
N GLY A 572 4.65 5.47 -18.85
CA GLY A 572 6.09 5.33 -18.59
C GLY A 572 6.99 5.67 -19.79
N THR A 573 6.45 6.20 -20.89
CA THR A 573 7.21 6.51 -22.09
C THR A 573 8.18 7.67 -21.83
N LEU A 574 9.48 7.37 -21.90
CA LEU A 574 10.52 8.39 -21.89
C LEU A 574 10.73 8.96 -23.29
N VAL A 575 10.70 10.30 -23.39
CA VAL A 575 10.86 11.03 -24.64
C VAL A 575 12.32 11.44 -24.83
N ASP A 576 12.91 11.03 -25.94
CA ASP A 576 14.24 11.48 -26.35
C ASP A 576 14.18 12.93 -26.85
N GLU A 577 14.62 13.87 -26.02
CA GLU A 577 14.61 15.30 -26.31
C GLU A 577 15.62 15.73 -27.39
N SER A 578 16.55 14.85 -27.79
CA SER A 578 17.48 15.15 -28.90
C SER A 578 16.80 15.17 -30.27
N VAL A 579 15.61 14.57 -30.36
CA VAL A 579 14.81 14.51 -31.58
C VAL A 579 13.78 15.66 -31.57
N THR A 580 13.91 16.58 -32.52
CA THR A 580 12.95 17.69 -32.70
C THR A 580 11.55 17.14 -33.00
N ARG A 581 10.59 17.50 -32.15
CA ARG A 581 9.17 17.15 -32.29
C ARG A 581 8.30 18.39 -32.17
N THR A 582 7.11 18.35 -32.76
CA THR A 582 6.11 19.39 -32.55
C THR A 582 5.48 19.24 -31.15
N PRO A 583 4.88 20.31 -30.58
CA PRO A 583 4.15 20.22 -29.31
C PRO A 583 3.07 19.12 -29.33
N GLU A 584 2.39 18.93 -30.45
CA GLU A 584 1.34 17.92 -30.62
C GLU A 584 1.92 16.49 -30.59
N GLU A 585 3.10 16.27 -31.19
CA GLU A 585 3.80 14.99 -31.14
C GLU A 585 4.27 14.67 -29.71
N ILE A 586 4.75 15.67 -28.98
CA ILE A 586 5.16 15.52 -27.58
C ILE A 586 3.95 15.21 -26.70
N GLN A 587 2.84 15.93 -26.86
CA GLN A 587 1.59 15.67 -26.14
C GLN A 587 1.14 14.24 -26.35
N LYS A 588 1.13 13.75 -27.59
CA LYS A 588 0.73 12.37 -27.91
C LYS A 588 1.65 11.31 -27.28
N LEU A 589 2.95 11.58 -27.19
CA LEU A 589 3.90 10.65 -26.56
C LEU A 589 3.76 10.61 -25.04
N ARG A 590 3.35 11.72 -24.42
CA ARG A 590 3.19 11.85 -22.97
C ARG A 590 1.76 11.60 -22.49
N ALA A 591 0.81 11.48 -23.41
CA ALA A 591 -0.59 11.26 -23.10
C ALA A 591 -0.79 10.04 -22.18
N LEU A 592 -1.62 10.18 -21.16
CA LEU A 592 -1.98 9.06 -20.30
C LEU A 592 -2.73 8.01 -21.13
N ALA A 593 -2.48 6.73 -20.82
CA ALA A 593 -3.27 5.64 -21.38
C ALA A 593 -4.62 5.55 -20.63
N VAL A 594 -5.58 4.83 -21.20
CA VAL A 594 -6.91 4.64 -20.59
C VAL A 594 -7.22 3.16 -20.50
N PHE A 595 -7.55 2.70 -19.30
CA PHE A 595 -8.13 1.39 -19.05
C PHE A 595 -9.65 1.50 -19.02
N GLU A 596 -10.34 0.67 -19.78
CA GLU A 596 -11.81 0.66 -19.77
C GLU A 596 -12.33 -0.13 -18.57
N THR A 597 -12.40 0.56 -17.44
CA THR A 597 -12.85 -0.01 -16.17
C THR A 597 -14.35 -0.34 -16.16
N GLY A 598 -15.15 0.14 -17.12
CA GLY A 598 -16.56 -0.24 -17.27
C GLY A 598 -16.80 -1.69 -17.75
N ARG A 599 -15.78 -2.41 -18.23
CA ARG A 599 -15.94 -3.83 -18.57
C ARG A 599 -15.93 -4.68 -17.30
N LEU A 600 -16.97 -5.47 -17.10
CA LEU A 600 -17.11 -6.34 -15.94
C LEU A 600 -16.27 -7.61 -16.13
N SER A 601 -15.49 -7.95 -15.10
CA SER A 601 -14.72 -9.19 -15.07
C SER A 601 -15.64 -10.41 -14.94
N ALA A 602 -15.58 -11.33 -15.90
CA ALA A 602 -16.47 -12.49 -15.93
C ALA A 602 -15.89 -13.67 -15.15
N GLY A 603 -16.71 -14.26 -14.28
CA GLY A 603 -16.41 -15.51 -13.60
C GLY A 603 -16.77 -16.70 -14.48
N SER A 604 -15.87 -17.68 -14.60
CA SER A 604 -16.25 -19.01 -15.10
C SER A 604 -16.60 -19.88 -13.90
N GLY A 605 -17.75 -20.56 -13.91
CA GLY A 605 -18.22 -21.44 -12.83
C GLY A 605 -17.34 -22.67 -12.51
N SER A 606 -16.05 -22.67 -12.88
CA SER A 606 -15.05 -23.65 -12.40
C SER A 606 -13.59 -23.16 -12.38
N LYS A 607 -13.26 -21.94 -12.82
CA LYS A 607 -11.91 -21.34 -12.76
C LYS A 607 -12.04 -19.83 -12.55
N SER A 608 -11.70 -19.38 -11.34
CA SER A 608 -11.98 -18.05 -10.79
C SER A 608 -10.91 -17.04 -11.18
N SER A 609 -11.32 -15.87 -11.70
CA SER A 609 -10.87 -14.64 -11.04
C SER A 609 -11.46 -14.71 -9.63
N ALA A 610 -10.63 -14.60 -8.58
CA ALA A 610 -11.03 -14.88 -7.20
C ALA A 610 -12.31 -14.14 -6.75
N GLN A 611 -12.67 -13.02 -7.40
CA GLN A 611 -13.95 -12.35 -7.26
C GLN A 611 -14.40 -11.70 -8.58
N PRO A 612 -15.28 -12.35 -9.38
CA PRO A 612 -15.78 -11.75 -10.61
C PRO A 612 -16.77 -10.61 -10.33
N ASP A 613 -16.89 -9.69 -11.29
CA ASP A 613 -17.96 -8.68 -11.29
C ASP A 613 -19.26 -9.22 -11.86
N ILE A 614 -19.21 -10.29 -12.67
CA ILE A 614 -20.38 -10.92 -13.27
C ILE A 614 -20.23 -12.43 -13.34
N CYS A 615 -21.26 -13.16 -12.89
CA CYS A 615 -21.31 -14.61 -13.00
C CYS A 615 -22.69 -15.09 -13.51
N PHE A 616 -22.66 -16.05 -14.44
CA PHE A 616 -23.85 -16.57 -15.09
C PHE A 616 -24.24 -17.94 -14.51
N GLY A 617 -25.43 -18.02 -13.92
CA GLY A 617 -26.08 -19.27 -13.53
C GLY A 617 -26.95 -19.87 -14.64
N GLU A 618 -27.71 -20.93 -14.31
CA GLU A 618 -28.62 -21.59 -15.26
C GLU A 618 -29.75 -20.66 -15.72
N ASP A 619 -30.42 -19.98 -14.78
CA ASP A 619 -31.55 -19.07 -15.01
C ASP A 619 -31.32 -17.66 -14.40
N ALA A 620 -30.09 -17.41 -13.95
CA ALA A 620 -29.70 -16.21 -13.21
C ALA A 620 -28.42 -15.58 -13.77
N VAL A 621 -28.25 -14.29 -13.53
CA VAL A 621 -26.95 -13.60 -13.61
C VAL A 621 -26.79 -12.70 -12.41
N GLU A 622 -25.67 -12.85 -11.71
CA GLU A 622 -25.27 -12.01 -10.59
C GLU A 622 -24.20 -11.03 -11.05
N ILE A 623 -24.30 -9.80 -10.55
CA ILE A 623 -23.48 -8.68 -10.99
C ILE A 623 -23.08 -7.86 -9.77
N ARG A 624 -21.81 -7.49 -9.63
CA ARG A 624 -21.32 -6.51 -8.68
C ARG A 624 -20.89 -5.23 -9.42
N LEU A 625 -21.37 -4.10 -8.93
CA LEU A 625 -20.99 -2.77 -9.38
C LEU A 625 -20.34 -2.03 -8.21
N PRO A 626 -19.00 -1.88 -8.21
CA PRO A 626 -18.29 -1.17 -7.15
C PRO A 626 -18.76 0.28 -7.01
N TRP A 627 -18.76 0.82 -5.79
CA TRP A 627 -19.25 2.18 -5.53
C TRP A 627 -18.56 3.26 -6.36
N LEU A 628 -17.22 3.24 -6.42
CA LEU A 628 -16.46 4.22 -7.19
C LEU A 628 -16.71 4.12 -8.70
N LEU A 629 -17.08 2.94 -9.21
CA LEU A 629 -17.47 2.74 -10.62
C LEU A 629 -18.76 3.50 -10.96
N LEU A 630 -19.59 3.79 -9.96
CA LEU A 630 -20.85 4.54 -10.04
C LEU A 630 -20.69 6.01 -9.64
N ASN A 631 -19.45 6.52 -9.50
CA ASN A 631 -19.14 7.85 -8.97
C ASN A 631 -19.71 8.12 -7.56
N VAL A 632 -19.92 7.06 -6.77
CA VAL A 632 -20.28 7.15 -5.34
C VAL A 632 -18.98 7.27 -4.54
N VAL A 633 -18.73 8.45 -3.98
CA VAL A 633 -17.43 8.82 -3.37
C VAL A 633 -17.34 8.46 -1.88
N ASP A 634 -18.49 8.31 -1.23
CA ASP A 634 -18.60 7.88 0.16
C ASP A 634 -19.96 7.17 0.37
N PRO A 635 -20.03 5.84 0.21
CA PRO A 635 -21.24 5.07 0.46
C PRO A 635 -21.63 5.05 1.94
N SER A 636 -20.72 5.34 2.88
CA SER A 636 -21.05 5.39 4.32
C SER A 636 -21.95 6.60 4.67
N HIS A 637 -21.92 7.65 3.85
CA HIS A 637 -22.83 8.81 3.93
C HIS A 637 -23.75 8.95 2.71
N MET A 638 -23.68 8.00 1.77
CA MET A 638 -24.37 8.04 0.46
C MET A 638 -24.09 9.34 -0.31
N LEU A 639 -22.82 9.72 -0.40
CA LEU A 639 -22.36 10.86 -1.19
C LEU A 639 -21.98 10.43 -2.60
N VAL A 640 -22.48 11.17 -3.58
CA VAL A 640 -22.20 10.98 -5.01
C VAL A 640 -21.59 12.25 -5.58
N CYS A 641 -20.89 12.13 -6.71
CA CYS A 641 -20.40 13.31 -7.41
C CYS A 641 -21.56 14.19 -7.86
N SER A 642 -21.45 15.49 -7.60
CA SER A 642 -22.30 16.51 -8.20
C SER A 642 -21.92 16.79 -9.65
N ASP A 643 -22.72 17.60 -10.34
CA ASP A 643 -22.43 18.00 -11.72
C ASP A 643 -21.10 18.76 -11.82
N TYR A 644 -20.10 18.12 -12.45
CA TYR A 644 -18.75 18.65 -12.60
C TYR A 644 -18.70 20.03 -13.29
N TYR A 645 -19.62 20.29 -14.21
CA TYR A 645 -19.61 21.50 -15.03
C TYR A 645 -20.41 22.66 -14.42
N GLU A 646 -21.25 22.39 -13.42
CA GLU A 646 -21.82 23.46 -12.58
C GLU A 646 -20.83 23.90 -11.49
N ASN A 647 -20.00 22.97 -10.99
CA ASN A 647 -19.07 23.21 -9.88
C ASN A 647 -17.63 23.53 -10.30
N TYR A 648 -17.25 23.31 -11.57
CA TYR A 648 -15.87 23.45 -12.06
C TYR A 648 -14.88 22.58 -11.29
N GLY A 649 -15.27 21.33 -11.03
CA GLY A 649 -14.48 20.37 -10.26
C GLY A 649 -15.34 19.30 -9.60
N VAL A 650 -14.72 18.50 -8.74
CA VAL A 650 -15.39 17.47 -7.95
C VAL A 650 -15.99 18.08 -6.68
N GLU A 651 -17.32 18.20 -6.67
CA GLU A 651 -18.12 18.46 -5.48
C GLU A 651 -19.06 17.27 -5.24
N THR A 652 -19.65 17.18 -4.05
CA THR A 652 -20.47 16.02 -3.68
C THR A 652 -21.77 16.44 -3.02
N HIS A 653 -22.81 15.61 -3.18
CA HIS A 653 -24.08 15.75 -2.48
C HIS A 653 -24.61 14.38 -2.05
N GLY A 654 -25.52 14.39 -1.07
CA GLY A 654 -26.09 13.17 -0.51
C GLY A 654 -27.34 12.71 -1.26
N VAL A 655 -27.46 11.41 -1.47
CA VAL A 655 -28.63 10.74 -2.04
C VAL A 655 -29.23 9.76 -1.05
N SER A 656 -30.50 9.39 -1.26
CA SER A 656 -31.21 8.40 -0.43
C SER A 656 -31.89 7.30 -1.25
N GLU A 657 -31.80 7.39 -2.58
CA GLU A 657 -32.41 6.46 -3.50
C GLU A 657 -31.48 6.27 -4.71
N ILE A 658 -31.36 5.04 -5.18
CA ILE A 658 -30.80 4.70 -6.49
C ILE A 658 -31.94 4.15 -7.33
N TRP A 659 -32.09 4.63 -8.56
CA TRP A 659 -33.15 4.14 -9.45
C TRP A 659 -32.57 3.18 -10.48
N MET A 660 -33.24 2.06 -10.71
CA MET A 660 -32.78 1.02 -11.64
C MET A 660 -33.92 0.44 -12.46
N GLY A 661 -33.63 0.09 -13.70
CA GLY A 661 -34.59 -0.54 -14.62
C GLY A 661 -34.13 -1.88 -15.15
N LEU A 662 -35.04 -2.60 -15.78
CA LEU A 662 -34.75 -3.87 -16.45
C LEU A 662 -35.47 -3.94 -17.79
N GLY A 663 -34.73 -4.14 -18.89
CA GLY A 663 -35.35 -4.26 -20.21
C GLY A 663 -34.47 -4.92 -21.27
N ASP A 664 -35.10 -5.32 -22.37
CA ASP A 664 -34.47 -5.90 -23.57
C ASP A 664 -34.30 -4.88 -24.72
N GLY A 665 -34.69 -3.62 -24.48
CA GLY A 665 -34.60 -2.52 -25.43
C GLY A 665 -35.75 -2.42 -26.45
N THR A 666 -36.82 -3.21 -26.30
CA THR A 666 -37.99 -3.15 -27.19
C THR A 666 -38.93 -1.98 -26.88
N ASP A 667 -39.18 -1.73 -25.59
CA ASP A 667 -40.07 -0.69 -25.08
C ASP A 667 -39.31 0.29 -24.15
N GLU A 668 -40.00 1.34 -23.70
CA GLU A 668 -39.47 2.23 -22.66
C GLU A 668 -39.22 1.44 -21.37
N ILE A 669 -37.97 1.45 -20.89
CA ILE A 669 -37.56 0.74 -19.68
C ILE A 669 -38.05 1.54 -18.47
N LYS A 670 -38.93 0.92 -17.68
CA LYS A 670 -39.37 1.47 -16.41
C LYS A 670 -38.27 1.31 -15.36
N MET A 671 -38.06 2.36 -14.58
CA MET A 671 -37.10 2.41 -13.48
C MET A 671 -37.84 2.57 -12.16
N GLU A 672 -37.46 1.77 -11.17
CA GLU A 672 -38.01 1.77 -9.81
C GLU A 672 -36.89 2.13 -8.82
N ASN A 673 -37.25 2.61 -7.62
CA ASN A 673 -36.28 3.06 -6.63
C ASN A 673 -35.86 1.94 -5.67
N LEU A 674 -34.57 1.94 -5.36
CA LEU A 674 -33.97 1.25 -4.23
C LEU A 674 -33.60 2.31 -3.18
N ALA A 675 -34.19 2.22 -1.99
CA ALA A 675 -33.76 3.07 -0.88
C ALA A 675 -32.36 2.66 -0.41
N VAL A 676 -31.46 3.63 -0.27
CA VAL A 676 -30.08 3.40 0.18
C VAL A 676 -29.78 4.17 1.45
N THR A 677 -29.04 3.53 2.36
CA THR A 677 -28.65 4.08 3.64
C THR A 677 -27.21 3.72 3.93
N GLY A 678 -26.41 4.72 4.30
CA GLY A 678 -25.03 4.52 4.72
C GLY A 678 -24.91 3.91 6.13
N TRP A 679 -23.70 3.95 6.68
CA TRP A 679 -23.35 3.33 7.95
C TRP A 679 -22.35 4.17 8.74
N LEU A 680 -22.37 4.02 10.07
CA LEU A 680 -21.45 4.72 10.97
C LEU A 680 -20.16 3.92 11.26
N SER A 681 -20.18 2.62 11.03
CA SER A 681 -19.00 1.74 11.21
C SER A 681 -19.16 0.54 10.29
N PRO A 682 -18.12 0.19 9.50
CA PRO A 682 -18.17 -1.00 8.66
C PRO A 682 -18.19 -2.25 9.53
N LYS A 683 -18.92 -3.27 9.07
CA LYS A 683 -18.80 -4.63 9.61
C LYS A 683 -17.98 -5.42 8.62
N THR A 684 -16.96 -6.11 9.10
CA THR A 684 -16.05 -6.89 8.25
C THR A 684 -15.66 -8.20 8.92
N HIS A 685 -15.11 -9.10 8.12
CA HIS A 685 -14.45 -10.32 8.57
C HIS A 685 -13.18 -10.56 7.75
N GLU A 686 -12.21 -11.24 8.34
CA GLU A 686 -10.92 -11.52 7.72
C GLU A 686 -11.03 -12.72 6.77
N ARG A 687 -10.38 -12.63 5.60
CA ARG A 687 -10.26 -13.73 4.65
C ARG A 687 -8.83 -13.81 4.11
N LEU A 688 -8.22 -14.99 4.16
CA LEU A 688 -6.94 -15.23 3.47
C LEU A 688 -7.18 -15.29 1.96
N LYS A 689 -6.39 -14.52 1.19
CA LYS A 689 -6.46 -14.50 -0.27
C LYS A 689 -5.85 -15.75 -0.88
N GLU A 690 -6.17 -16.02 -2.15
CA GLU A 690 -5.51 -17.11 -2.90
C GLU A 690 -3.98 -16.93 -2.94
N SER A 691 -3.50 -15.68 -2.98
CA SER A 691 -2.06 -15.34 -2.93
C SER A 691 -1.36 -15.85 -1.68
N TYR A 692 -2.02 -15.86 -0.51
CA TYR A 692 -1.48 -16.43 0.72
C TYR A 692 -1.13 -17.91 0.55
N GLY A 693 -2.04 -18.69 -0.05
CA GLY A 693 -1.82 -20.12 -0.29
C GLY A 693 -0.63 -20.39 -1.21
N ILE A 694 -0.47 -19.56 -2.25
CA ILE A 694 0.63 -19.66 -3.21
C ILE A 694 1.98 -19.33 -2.55
N VAL A 695 2.04 -18.23 -1.78
CA VAL A 695 3.24 -17.84 -1.03
C VAL A 695 3.60 -18.90 0.00
N ARG A 696 2.62 -19.38 0.78
CA ARG A 696 2.80 -20.46 1.75
C ARG A 696 3.43 -21.70 1.12
N ALA A 697 2.89 -22.15 -0.01
CA ALA A 697 3.40 -23.33 -0.70
C ALA A 697 4.85 -23.14 -1.18
N ALA A 698 5.21 -21.93 -1.61
CA ALA A 698 6.57 -21.60 -2.00
C ALA A 698 7.54 -21.56 -0.81
N TRP A 699 7.16 -20.93 0.31
CA TRP A 699 8.04 -20.74 1.46
C TRP A 699 8.20 -21.98 2.34
N LYS A 700 7.20 -22.85 2.39
CA LYS A 700 7.28 -24.17 3.05
C LYS A 700 7.90 -25.27 2.18
N GLY A 701 8.13 -24.99 0.89
CA GLY A 701 8.67 -25.99 -0.04
C GLY A 701 7.66 -27.07 -0.45
N GLU A 702 6.36 -26.82 -0.28
CA GLU A 702 5.28 -27.78 -0.56
C GLU A 702 5.05 -28.01 -2.08
N ASN A 703 5.69 -27.22 -2.96
CA ASN A 703 5.60 -27.32 -4.42
C ASN A 703 6.86 -27.83 -5.14
N ALA A 704 7.88 -28.34 -4.43
CA ALA A 704 9.08 -28.90 -5.07
C ALA A 704 8.84 -30.25 -5.79
N ASP A 705 7.68 -30.90 -5.62
CA ASP A 705 7.39 -32.26 -6.12
C ASP A 705 6.29 -32.34 -7.20
N ALA A 706 5.65 -31.23 -7.61
CA ALA A 706 4.53 -31.26 -8.56
C ALA A 706 4.91 -31.01 -10.03
N SER A 707 6.15 -30.59 -10.33
CA SER A 707 6.64 -30.33 -11.69
C SER A 707 7.62 -31.39 -12.21
N GLN A 708 7.83 -32.49 -11.47
CA GLN A 708 8.56 -33.68 -11.93
C GLN A 708 7.71 -34.95 -11.81
N ARG A 709 6.54 -35.01 -12.45
CA ARG A 709 5.92 -36.27 -12.92
C ARG A 709 5.20 -36.11 -14.24
#